data_AF-A0A9D6WWJ5-F1
#
_entry.id   AF-A0A9D6WWJ5-F1
#
_cell.length_a   1.000
_cell.length_b   1.000
_cell.length_c   1.000
_cell.angle_alpha   90.00
_cell.angle_beta   90.00
_cell.angle_gamma   90.00
#
_symmetry.space_group_name_H-M   'P 1'
#
loop_
_entity.id
_entity.type
_entity.pdbx_description
1 polymer ?
#
loop_
_entity_poly.entity_id
_entity_poly.type
_entity_poly.pdbx_seq_one_letter_code
_entity_poly.pdbx_strand_id
1 'polypeptide(L)'
;MDPITLARQVEDRYQRYLKTMFYFRDPVLRESFAQALAAGHLGKGPFLEATPIFKKGDTPRALFTRLLGSAPEQGFINALEGDRPLHKHQHRAIERVAQGHNVIVATGTGSGKTEAFLYPILLHLYREHQAGKLGAGVRALVLYPMNALANDQRDRLGKISKKLESANSPFKFTFGQYIGETPEGTKNARLRSSNFTGELKTRAEIRETPPHILLTNYSMLEYLLIRPNDSSLFDNGQARWWTFLVLDEAHLYRGARGIEMGMLIRRLKQRLREGGCAGKFRCIATSATLVSEEKDKHAVAKFASDLFGELFTEDNVILGETDEIPAMPNERATQLCRLITGNPLRVQDIADQVFNDLPTDQRLRELTNLVQQLTQTKHATTDLPTLSARYHLFLRSLEGAYIQFLPAKRILLEKNLADPSAALFEIALCRECGQHYLVAQKGCKDGQVVVEANRDPSHDQFGASFLRPIENAEDAIEEDGNADTDTQPNEKEIYQLCVRCGKIAKDKPRCGHSDLLRVVKEESNSDDKADQIKRCGACGYNAAGRDPVREITHGTDGPHSVIATTLYQNLEPGRKKILAFADGRQEAAFFAWYLDKSYHDILNRNLFLRIARSFQDFPAGGIALADIADRAIEKFRDSFGETSDSDPTRRKNIWHALYREFLTDEQRISLEGVGLVRWSIEFPKWFTVPPILRQPPWSLTEPQARDLILILLNTMRTSYAVELKCKGDVTLGWQDLISDRAQKRFCIGSPAKQKDVVSWNGAQGGRTRLLEKIAQVDKLQIDRTLREIWQALTPEQDTPLLDRIDGARRLNPNWWRLHLIGEAATIFECSVCGQVQSISVCGICARRGCPGKLNPRLRRELELDHYRALYEDNLPGSLVVEEHTAQLDHDKAREFQQRFKDNKINVLSCSTTFELGVDLGDLDTAFLRNVPPESFNYAQRVGRVGRRLGRPGFVVTFCKRNSHDL
;
A
#
# COMPACT_ATOMS: atom_id res chain seq x y z
N MET A 1 6.39 -0.85 22.21
CA MET A 1 7.13 -0.56 20.94
C MET A 1 7.49 0.92 20.92
N ASP A 2 8.75 1.25 20.63
CA ASP A 2 9.25 2.62 20.51
C ASP A 2 9.01 3.18 19.08
N PRO A 3 8.21 4.25 18.91
CA PRO A 3 7.93 4.86 17.61
C PRO A 3 9.18 5.36 16.86
N ILE A 4 10.23 5.76 17.57
CA ILE A 4 11.47 6.25 16.96
C ILE A 4 12.23 5.09 16.32
N THR A 5 12.39 4.00 17.06
CA THR A 5 12.96 2.75 16.52
C THR A 5 12.16 2.24 15.33
N LEU A 6 10.82 2.27 15.40
CA LEU A 6 9.97 1.88 14.28
C LEU A 6 10.22 2.75 13.03
N ALA A 7 10.33 4.07 13.20
CA ALA A 7 10.61 4.97 12.09
C ALA A 7 11.93 4.64 11.37
N ARG A 8 13.00 4.42 12.15
CA ARG A 8 14.30 3.99 11.61
C ARG A 8 14.22 2.65 10.89
N GLN A 9 13.53 1.67 11.47
CA GLN A 9 13.34 0.36 10.83
C GLN A 9 12.59 0.44 9.50
N VAL A 10 11.58 1.32 9.41
CA VAL A 10 10.83 1.58 8.16
C VAL A 10 11.74 2.21 7.11
N GLU A 11 12.53 3.23 7.47
CA GLU A 11 13.50 3.87 6.58
C GLU A 11 14.59 2.90 6.10
N ASP A 12 15.24 2.19 7.03
CA ASP A 12 16.32 1.23 6.74
C ASP A 12 15.85 0.10 5.82
N ARG A 13 14.65 -0.45 6.07
CA ARG A 13 14.09 -1.51 5.24
C ARG A 13 13.68 -0.99 3.87
N TYR A 14 13.16 0.24 3.80
CA TYR A 14 12.85 0.87 2.52
C TYR A 14 14.13 1.08 1.70
N GLN A 15 15.18 1.68 2.28
CA GLN A 15 16.49 1.84 1.64
C GLN A 15 17.09 0.51 1.15
N ARG A 16 17.06 -0.52 2.00
CA ARG A 16 17.56 -1.86 1.63
C ARG A 16 16.77 -2.45 0.46
N TYR A 17 15.46 -2.28 0.46
CA TYR A 17 14.61 -2.70 -0.65
C TYR A 17 14.98 -1.98 -1.96
N LEU A 18 15.22 -0.67 -1.92
CA LEU A 18 15.68 0.11 -3.08
C LEU A 18 17.00 -0.44 -3.63
N LYS A 19 17.97 -0.73 -2.74
CA LYS A 19 19.28 -1.30 -3.10
C LYS A 19 19.16 -2.70 -3.73
N THR A 20 18.33 -3.56 -3.16
CA THR A 20 18.06 -4.92 -3.69
C THR A 20 17.38 -4.86 -5.05
N MET A 21 16.40 -3.97 -5.23
CA MET A 21 15.64 -3.86 -6.46
C MET A 21 16.49 -3.26 -7.59
N PHE A 22 17.17 -2.14 -7.38
CA PHE A 22 17.92 -1.46 -8.43
C PHE A 22 19.40 -1.81 -8.43
N TYR A 23 19.68 -3.02 -8.92
CA TYR A 23 21.04 -3.47 -9.12
C TYR A 23 21.66 -2.85 -10.39
N PHE A 24 22.79 -2.16 -10.23
CA PHE A 24 23.59 -1.66 -11.35
C PHE A 24 24.66 -2.67 -11.76
N ARG A 25 24.73 -2.99 -13.06
CA ARG A 25 25.79 -3.83 -13.64
C ARG A 25 27.17 -3.19 -13.47
N ASP A 26 27.22 -1.87 -13.60
CA ASP A 26 28.43 -1.07 -13.42
C ASP A 26 28.73 -0.88 -11.92
N PRO A 27 29.90 -1.33 -11.43
CA PRO A 27 30.24 -1.25 -10.02
C PRO A 27 30.39 0.19 -9.51
N VAL A 28 30.88 1.12 -10.34
CA VAL A 28 31.02 2.54 -9.95
C VAL A 28 29.65 3.17 -9.74
N LEU A 29 28.71 2.90 -10.66
CA LEU A 29 27.34 3.39 -10.51
C LEU A 29 26.62 2.72 -9.34
N ARG A 30 26.91 1.43 -9.07
CA ARG A 30 26.33 0.71 -7.94
C ARG A 30 26.73 1.33 -6.60
N GLU A 31 28.01 1.62 -6.42
CA GLU A 31 28.51 2.27 -5.22
C GLU A 31 27.96 3.69 -5.11
N SER A 32 27.96 4.45 -6.21
CA SER A 32 27.42 5.80 -6.23
C SER A 32 25.92 5.84 -5.91
N PHE A 33 25.13 4.88 -6.39
CA PHE A 33 23.71 4.77 -6.04
C PHE A 33 23.51 4.44 -4.55
N ALA A 34 24.31 3.53 -3.99
CA ALA A 34 24.26 3.22 -2.56
C ALA A 34 24.60 4.45 -1.69
N GLN A 35 25.62 5.21 -2.09
CA GLN A 35 25.97 6.49 -1.43
C GLN A 35 24.85 7.52 -1.57
N ALA A 36 24.23 7.64 -2.75
CA ALA A 36 23.13 8.56 -2.98
C ALA A 36 21.88 8.21 -2.15
N LEU A 37 21.58 6.92 -1.97
CA LEU A 37 20.50 6.46 -1.08
C LEU A 37 20.80 6.77 0.40
N ALA A 38 22.06 6.59 0.83
CA ALA A 38 22.48 6.85 2.21
C ALA A 38 22.56 8.35 2.55
N ALA A 39 23.00 9.18 1.59
CA ALA A 39 23.05 10.63 1.73
C ALA A 39 21.67 11.30 1.51
N GLY A 40 20.77 10.63 0.79
CA GLY A 40 19.43 11.11 0.49
C GLY A 40 18.53 11.04 1.71
N HIS A 41 17.82 12.13 2.02
CA HIS A 41 16.78 12.18 3.05
C HIS A 41 15.52 11.47 2.53
N LEU A 42 15.59 10.15 2.34
CA LEU A 42 14.46 9.31 1.92
C LEU A 42 13.30 9.35 2.93
N GLY A 43 13.61 9.69 4.17
CA GLY A 43 12.63 10.04 5.18
C GLY A 43 12.90 11.40 5.82
N LYS A 44 11.83 12.01 6.33
CA LYS A 44 11.84 13.18 7.21
C LYS A 44 11.02 12.85 8.45
N GLY A 45 11.60 13.10 9.61
CA GLY A 45 10.98 12.87 10.91
C GLY A 45 11.74 11.81 11.73
N PRO A 46 11.06 11.15 12.69
CA PRO A 46 9.67 11.39 13.05
C PRO A 46 9.47 12.77 13.70
N PHE A 47 8.33 13.40 13.40
CA PHE A 47 7.84 14.60 14.09
C PHE A 47 6.83 14.18 15.16
N LEU A 48 6.77 14.90 16.27
CA LEU A 48 5.83 14.66 17.36
C LEU A 48 4.83 15.82 17.46
N GLU A 49 3.54 15.47 17.48
CA GLU A 49 2.42 16.40 17.65
C GLU A 49 1.54 15.93 18.81
N ALA A 50 1.00 16.86 19.60
CA ALA A 50 -0.07 16.58 20.56
C ALA A 50 -1.41 17.15 20.10
N THR A 51 -2.48 16.39 20.35
CA THR A 51 -3.85 16.86 20.15
C THR A 51 -4.16 17.95 21.20
N PRO A 52 -4.65 19.13 20.79
CA PRO A 52 -5.03 20.17 21.74
C PRO A 52 -6.14 19.71 22.68
N ILE A 53 -6.06 20.10 23.95
CA ILE A 53 -7.11 19.84 24.93
C ILE A 53 -8.11 20.99 24.87
N PHE A 54 -9.36 20.71 24.52
CA PHE A 54 -10.42 21.74 24.52
C PHE A 54 -10.88 22.05 25.94
N LYS A 55 -10.95 23.36 26.24
CA LYS A 55 -11.46 23.90 27.50
C LYS A 55 -12.84 23.33 27.83
N LYS A 56 -13.06 23.04 29.11
CA LYS A 56 -14.33 22.47 29.59
C LYS A 56 -15.33 23.56 29.98
N GLY A 57 -16.61 23.29 29.73
CA GLY A 57 -17.76 24.05 30.20
C GLY A 57 -18.56 23.26 31.23
N ASP A 58 -19.81 23.69 31.43
CA ASP A 58 -20.72 23.03 32.37
C ASP A 58 -21.06 21.59 31.94
N THR A 59 -21.50 20.76 32.88
CA THR A 59 -22.10 19.45 32.57
C THR A 59 -23.49 19.64 31.94
N PRO A 60 -23.97 18.69 31.11
CA PRO A 60 -25.33 18.76 30.58
C PRO A 60 -26.38 18.86 31.68
N ARG A 61 -26.18 18.22 32.84
CA ARG A 61 -27.07 18.36 34.02
C ARG A 61 -27.19 19.81 34.45
N ALA A 62 -26.06 20.50 34.68
CA ALA A 62 -26.07 21.89 35.12
C ALA A 62 -26.63 22.83 34.04
N LEU A 63 -26.19 22.67 32.80
CA LEU A 63 -26.62 23.49 31.67
C LEU A 63 -28.12 23.34 31.38
N PHE A 64 -28.63 22.11 31.32
CA PHE A 64 -30.04 21.87 31.02
C PHE A 64 -30.94 22.31 32.16
N THR A 65 -30.52 22.14 33.43
CA THR A 65 -31.26 22.67 34.58
C THR A 65 -31.44 24.17 34.46
N ARG A 66 -30.37 24.89 34.11
CA ARG A 66 -30.43 26.35 33.90
C ARG A 66 -31.31 26.74 32.71
N LEU A 67 -31.21 26.02 31.59
CA LEU A 67 -31.97 26.31 30.38
C LEU A 67 -33.46 25.93 30.50
N LEU A 68 -33.81 24.91 31.29
CA LEU A 68 -35.20 24.48 31.52
C LEU A 68 -35.86 25.24 32.67
N GLY A 69 -35.08 25.83 33.57
CA GLY A 69 -35.57 26.45 34.80
C GLY A 69 -35.91 25.44 35.91
N SER A 70 -35.81 24.14 35.63
CA SER A 70 -36.00 23.03 36.56
C SER A 70 -35.07 21.88 36.21
N ALA A 71 -34.77 21.02 37.18
CA ALA A 71 -33.92 19.86 36.96
C ALA A 71 -34.63 18.86 36.03
N PRO A 72 -34.03 18.51 34.86
CA PRO A 72 -34.56 17.44 34.03
C PRO A 72 -34.48 16.09 34.75
N GLU A 73 -35.34 15.17 34.34
CA GLU A 73 -35.38 13.84 34.93
C GLU A 73 -34.08 13.05 34.78
N GLN A 74 -33.83 12.16 35.73
CA GLN A 74 -32.59 11.41 35.79
C GLN A 74 -32.38 10.48 34.59
N GLY A 75 -33.45 9.89 34.04
CA GLY A 75 -33.39 9.02 32.86
C GLY A 75 -32.85 9.75 31.63
N PHE A 76 -33.37 10.96 31.38
CA PHE A 76 -32.92 11.83 30.29
C PHE A 76 -31.45 12.25 30.44
N ILE A 77 -31.06 12.67 31.64
CA ILE A 77 -29.69 13.08 31.93
C ILE A 77 -28.71 11.91 31.81
N ASN A 78 -29.05 10.73 32.32
CA ASN A 78 -28.19 9.54 32.22
C ASN A 78 -28.02 9.08 30.77
N ALA A 79 -29.07 9.13 29.95
CA ALA A 79 -29.00 8.75 28.54
C ALA A 79 -28.02 9.63 27.74
N LEU A 80 -27.83 10.88 28.17
CA LEU A 80 -26.95 11.86 27.56
C LEU A 80 -25.60 12.02 28.28
N GLU A 81 -25.25 11.11 29.20
CA GLU A 81 -23.99 11.21 29.98
C GLU A 81 -23.87 12.55 30.73
N GLY A 82 -24.97 13.05 31.30
CA GLY A 82 -25.07 14.44 31.69
C GLY A 82 -24.25 14.89 32.90
N ASP A 83 -23.46 14.01 33.51
CA ASP A 83 -22.43 14.34 34.50
C ASP A 83 -21.04 14.58 33.89
N ARG A 84 -20.86 14.24 32.61
CA ARG A 84 -19.62 14.47 31.87
C ARG A 84 -19.53 15.93 31.44
N PRO A 85 -18.46 16.68 31.77
CA PRO A 85 -18.32 18.07 31.35
C PRO A 85 -18.27 18.23 29.82
N LEU A 86 -19.08 19.15 29.31
CA LEU A 86 -19.07 19.54 27.90
C LEU A 86 -17.75 20.25 27.56
N HIS A 87 -17.34 20.20 26.31
CA HIS A 87 -16.37 21.16 25.80
C HIS A 87 -17.00 22.55 25.71
N LYS A 88 -16.20 23.60 25.86
CA LYS A 88 -16.70 24.98 25.91
C LYS A 88 -17.45 25.37 24.63
N HIS A 89 -16.98 24.91 23.46
CA HIS A 89 -17.70 25.11 22.19
C HIS A 89 -19.05 24.39 22.15
N GLN A 90 -19.16 23.17 22.72
CA GLN A 90 -20.45 22.47 22.83
C GLN A 90 -21.40 23.23 23.75
N HIS A 91 -20.92 23.65 24.92
CA HIS A 91 -21.66 24.45 25.90
C HIS A 91 -22.24 25.72 25.26
N ARG A 92 -21.39 26.52 24.60
CA ARG A 92 -21.82 27.75 23.91
C ARG A 92 -22.79 27.47 22.77
N ALA A 93 -22.58 26.40 22.00
CA ALA A 93 -23.48 26.02 20.90
C ALA A 93 -24.88 25.66 21.42
N ILE A 94 -24.96 24.80 22.44
CA ILE A 94 -26.22 24.41 23.07
C ILE A 94 -26.98 25.65 23.58
N GLU A 95 -26.28 26.54 24.29
CA GLU A 95 -26.88 27.75 24.86
C GLU A 95 -27.42 28.70 23.78
N ARG A 96 -26.61 29.01 22.77
CA ARG A 96 -26.99 29.91 21.66
C ARG A 96 -28.15 29.34 20.84
N VAL A 97 -28.13 28.04 20.54
CA VAL A 97 -29.23 27.38 19.81
C VAL A 97 -30.50 27.35 20.65
N ALA A 98 -30.40 27.14 21.98
CA ALA A 98 -31.54 27.18 22.88
C ALA A 98 -32.18 28.57 22.98
N GLN A 99 -31.40 29.63 22.75
CA GLN A 99 -31.86 31.03 22.63
C GLN A 99 -32.44 31.37 21.24
N GLY A 100 -32.38 30.44 20.28
CA GLY A 100 -32.93 30.61 18.94
C GLY A 100 -31.96 31.20 17.92
N HIS A 101 -30.67 31.24 18.22
CA HIS A 101 -29.64 31.67 17.27
C HIS A 101 -29.22 30.54 16.32
N ASN A 102 -28.84 30.92 15.11
CA ASN A 102 -28.08 30.07 14.20
C ASN A 102 -26.64 29.91 14.73
N VAL A 103 -26.01 28.76 14.49
CA VAL A 103 -24.61 28.55 14.90
C VAL A 103 -23.82 27.76 13.86
N ILE A 104 -22.56 28.12 13.70
CA ILE A 104 -21.58 27.31 12.98
C ILE A 104 -20.43 26.98 13.92
N VAL A 105 -20.21 25.68 14.15
CA VAL A 105 -19.19 25.16 15.05
C VAL A 105 -17.99 24.74 14.22
N ALA A 106 -16.95 25.57 14.19
CA ALA A 106 -15.70 25.34 13.47
C ALA A 106 -14.62 24.89 14.47
N THR A 107 -14.47 23.59 14.65
CA THR A 107 -13.53 22.97 15.61
C THR A 107 -12.85 21.76 14.97
N GLY A 108 -11.63 21.43 15.38
CA GLY A 108 -10.85 20.29 14.86
C GLY A 108 -11.57 18.93 14.95
N THR A 109 -11.00 17.91 14.30
CA THR A 109 -11.54 16.54 14.35
C THR A 109 -11.46 15.97 15.77
N GLY A 110 -12.45 15.16 16.18
CA GLY A 110 -12.47 14.59 17.52
C GLY A 110 -12.92 15.52 18.66
N SER A 111 -13.34 16.76 18.37
CA SER A 111 -13.81 17.75 19.35
C SER A 111 -15.23 17.52 19.90
N GLY A 112 -15.93 16.45 19.48
CA GLY A 112 -17.33 16.22 19.82
C GLY A 112 -18.28 17.23 19.16
N LYS A 113 -18.19 17.41 17.84
CA LYS A 113 -19.09 18.30 17.08
C LYS A 113 -20.55 17.84 17.10
N THR A 114 -20.78 16.53 17.21
CA THR A 114 -22.13 15.96 17.18
C THR A 114 -23.00 16.45 18.33
N GLU A 115 -22.45 16.53 19.55
CA GLU A 115 -23.17 16.98 20.74
C GLU A 115 -23.65 18.43 20.58
N ALA A 116 -22.90 19.26 19.84
CA ALA A 116 -23.21 20.67 19.63
C ALA A 116 -24.53 20.91 18.87
N PHE A 117 -24.95 19.97 18.00
CA PHE A 117 -26.25 20.03 17.33
C PHE A 117 -27.27 19.04 17.90
N LEU A 118 -26.83 17.87 18.38
CA LEU A 118 -27.73 16.82 18.84
C LEU A 118 -28.39 17.17 20.18
N TYR A 119 -27.63 17.69 21.14
CA TYR A 119 -28.15 18.04 22.45
C TYR A 119 -29.19 19.17 22.44
N PRO A 120 -29.04 20.28 21.68
CA PRO A 120 -30.10 21.27 21.63
C PRO A 120 -31.38 20.76 20.94
N ILE A 121 -31.28 19.82 19.99
CA ILE A 121 -32.44 19.15 19.39
C ILE A 121 -33.17 18.31 20.44
N LEU A 122 -32.45 17.45 21.16
CA LEU A 122 -33.04 16.60 22.20
C LEU A 122 -33.63 17.41 23.36
N LEU A 123 -32.97 18.51 23.75
CA LEU A 123 -33.48 19.44 24.76
C LEU A 123 -34.79 20.11 24.30
N HIS A 124 -34.90 20.46 23.02
CA HIS A 124 -36.14 21.00 22.47
C HIS A 124 -37.29 19.98 22.47
N LEU A 125 -37.01 18.74 22.07
CA LEU A 125 -38.01 17.65 22.14
C LEU A 125 -38.43 17.37 23.59
N TYR A 126 -37.50 17.42 24.53
CA TYR A 126 -37.78 17.27 25.96
C TYR A 126 -38.73 18.37 26.48
N ARG A 127 -38.52 19.63 26.06
CA ARG A 127 -39.45 20.74 26.39
C ARG A 127 -40.85 20.52 25.81
N GLU A 128 -40.97 20.03 24.58
CA GLU A 128 -42.27 19.70 24.00
C GLU A 128 -42.97 18.57 24.78
N HIS A 129 -42.21 17.57 25.24
CA HIS A 129 -42.73 16.49 26.08
C HIS A 129 -43.26 17.02 27.41
N GLN A 130 -42.50 17.87 28.11
CA GLN A 130 -42.95 18.50 29.36
C GLN A 130 -44.21 19.35 29.17
N ALA A 131 -44.37 19.96 27.99
CA ALA A 131 -45.55 20.74 27.64
C ALA A 131 -46.73 19.89 27.13
N GLY A 132 -46.59 18.56 27.00
CA GLY A 132 -47.61 17.68 26.43
C GLY A 132 -47.87 17.88 24.93
N LYS A 133 -46.91 18.49 24.21
CA LYS A 133 -47.04 18.86 22.78
C LYS A 133 -46.26 17.93 21.84
N LEU A 134 -45.49 16.99 22.38
CA LEU A 134 -44.68 16.08 21.59
C LEU A 134 -45.57 15.01 20.93
N GLY A 135 -45.75 15.12 19.62
CA GLY A 135 -46.48 14.16 18.77
C GLY A 135 -45.74 13.94 17.44
N ALA A 136 -46.30 13.16 16.51
CA ALA A 136 -45.66 12.90 15.20
C ALA A 136 -45.38 14.20 14.42
N GLY A 137 -44.25 14.25 13.69
CA GLY A 137 -43.82 15.43 12.93
C GLY A 137 -42.30 15.65 12.97
N VAL A 138 -41.71 16.07 11.85
CA VAL A 138 -40.27 16.37 11.78
C VAL A 138 -39.95 17.69 12.48
N ARG A 139 -39.07 17.65 13.48
CA ARG A 139 -38.51 18.84 14.14
C ARG A 139 -37.14 19.18 13.59
N ALA A 140 -36.33 18.16 13.29
CA ALA A 140 -34.96 18.33 12.87
C ALA A 140 -34.65 17.50 11.62
N LEU A 141 -34.06 18.16 10.63
CA LEU A 141 -33.41 17.52 9.49
C LEU A 141 -31.89 17.57 9.68
N VAL A 142 -31.24 16.41 9.62
CA VAL A 142 -29.77 16.31 9.65
C VAL A 142 -29.28 15.77 8.33
N LEU A 143 -28.54 16.61 7.61
CA LEU A 143 -27.96 16.29 6.31
C LEU A 143 -26.51 15.87 6.50
N TYR A 144 -26.22 14.67 5.98
CA TYR A 144 -24.87 14.13 5.94
C TYR A 144 -24.35 14.11 4.50
N PRO A 145 -23.03 14.31 4.30
CA PRO A 145 -22.41 14.20 2.99
C PRO A 145 -22.34 12.75 2.50
N MET A 146 -22.39 11.77 3.41
CA MET A 146 -22.23 10.34 3.09
C MET A 146 -23.16 9.44 3.93
N ASN A 147 -23.63 8.34 3.34
CA ASN A 147 -24.51 7.36 4.01
C ASN A 147 -23.86 6.75 5.27
N ALA A 148 -22.54 6.54 5.26
CA ALA A 148 -21.81 5.98 6.40
C ALA A 148 -21.98 6.84 7.67
N LEU A 149 -21.88 8.17 7.54
CA LEU A 149 -22.11 9.11 8.64
C LEU A 149 -23.57 9.07 9.12
N ALA A 150 -24.51 9.01 8.19
CA ALA A 150 -25.92 8.87 8.54
C ALA A 150 -26.20 7.57 9.32
N ASN A 151 -25.54 6.46 8.96
CA ASN A 151 -25.65 5.18 9.65
C ASN A 151 -25.07 5.25 11.08
N ASP A 152 -23.88 5.81 11.25
CA ASP A 152 -23.26 5.98 12.57
C ASP A 152 -24.15 6.81 13.51
N GLN A 153 -24.76 7.86 12.98
CA GLN A 153 -25.59 8.77 13.76
C GLN A 153 -26.96 8.17 14.08
N ARG A 154 -27.51 7.34 13.17
CA ARG A 154 -28.67 6.50 13.46
C ARG A 154 -28.37 5.54 14.62
N ASP A 155 -27.25 4.83 14.58
CA ASP A 155 -26.85 3.91 15.65
C ASP A 155 -26.63 4.66 16.98
N ARG A 156 -26.09 5.88 16.93
CA ARG A 156 -25.94 6.76 18.09
C ARG A 156 -27.28 7.15 18.72
N LEU A 157 -28.24 7.62 17.90
CA LEU A 157 -29.60 7.92 18.36
C LEU A 157 -30.29 6.67 18.94
N GLY A 158 -30.09 5.51 18.30
CA GLY A 158 -30.59 4.23 18.79
C GLY A 158 -30.04 3.83 20.16
N LYS A 159 -28.74 4.06 20.41
CA LYS A 159 -28.13 3.87 21.73
C LYS A 159 -28.72 4.80 22.78
N ILE A 160 -28.94 6.07 22.45
CA ILE A 160 -29.58 7.03 23.37
C ILE A 160 -31.00 6.57 23.71
N SER A 161 -31.79 6.18 22.70
CA SER A 161 -33.15 5.68 22.89
C SER A 161 -33.18 4.43 23.79
N LYS A 162 -32.28 3.47 23.55
CA LYS A 162 -32.14 2.28 24.40
C LYS A 162 -31.75 2.61 25.84
N LYS A 163 -30.89 3.62 26.05
CA LYS A 163 -30.54 4.10 27.41
C LYS A 163 -31.74 4.75 28.10
N LEU A 164 -32.56 5.54 27.40
CA LEU A 164 -33.80 6.12 27.94
C LEU A 164 -34.77 5.01 28.37
N GLU A 165 -34.96 4.00 27.53
CA GLU A 165 -35.81 2.85 27.84
C GLU A 165 -35.31 2.05 29.04
N SER A 166 -34.00 1.75 29.08
CA SER A 166 -33.38 1.03 30.20
C SER A 166 -33.48 1.80 31.53
N ALA A 167 -33.54 3.14 31.45
CA ALA A 167 -33.72 4.02 32.60
C ALA A 167 -35.19 4.30 32.94
N ASN A 168 -36.16 3.66 32.26
CA ASN A 168 -37.60 3.91 32.39
C ASN A 168 -37.98 5.40 32.28
N SER A 169 -37.33 6.13 31.37
CA SER A 169 -37.66 7.54 31.12
C SER A 169 -39.07 7.68 30.52
N PRO A 170 -39.95 8.55 31.04
CA PRO A 170 -41.20 8.92 30.37
C PRO A 170 -40.96 9.69 29.06
N PHE A 171 -39.82 10.36 28.90
CA PHE A 171 -39.44 10.98 27.64
C PHE A 171 -39.01 9.94 26.59
N LYS A 172 -39.72 9.93 25.45
CA LYS A 172 -39.40 9.12 24.27
C LYS A 172 -39.38 9.99 23.02
N PHE A 173 -38.51 9.67 22.07
CA PHE A 173 -38.46 10.31 20.77
C PHE A 173 -38.38 9.28 19.65
N THR A 174 -38.63 9.72 18.42
CA THR A 174 -38.56 8.88 17.21
C THR A 174 -37.59 9.49 16.22
N PHE A 175 -36.91 8.63 15.47
CA PHE A 175 -35.97 9.04 14.45
C PHE A 175 -36.07 8.11 13.24
N GLY A 176 -35.79 8.64 12.05
CA GLY A 176 -35.86 7.87 10.81
C GLY A 176 -34.68 8.23 9.91
N GLN A 177 -34.17 7.23 9.20
CA GLN A 177 -33.14 7.43 8.18
C GLN A 177 -33.74 7.23 6.80
N TYR A 178 -33.68 8.27 5.97
CA TYR A 178 -34.20 8.28 4.61
C TYR A 178 -33.07 8.41 3.60
N ILE A 179 -32.52 7.28 3.16
CA ILE A 179 -31.41 7.17 2.19
C ILE A 179 -31.81 6.27 1.01
N GLY A 180 -30.90 6.12 0.03
CA GLY A 180 -31.00 5.17 -1.10
C GLY A 180 -31.55 3.81 -0.70
N GLU A 181 -30.94 3.27 0.35
CA GLU A 181 -31.12 1.91 0.86
C GLU A 181 -32.31 1.76 1.83
N THR A 182 -33.03 2.83 2.18
CA THR A 182 -34.17 2.71 3.11
C THR A 182 -35.28 1.88 2.46
N PRO A 183 -35.70 0.75 3.07
CA PRO A 183 -36.73 -0.13 2.51
C PRO A 183 -38.07 0.59 2.36
N GLU A 184 -38.82 0.23 1.31
CA GLU A 184 -40.16 0.81 1.09
C GLU A 184 -41.20 0.25 2.08
N GLY A 185 -41.12 -1.04 2.43
CA GLY A 185 -42.07 -1.72 3.31
C GLY A 185 -41.48 -2.88 4.14
N THR A 186 -42.30 -3.46 5.00
CA THR A 186 -41.89 -4.40 6.08
C THR A 186 -41.29 -5.72 5.61
N LYS A 187 -41.61 -6.19 4.40
CA LYS A 187 -41.06 -7.44 3.83
C LYS A 187 -39.52 -7.42 3.72
N ASN A 188 -38.93 -6.25 3.43
CA ASN A 188 -37.47 -6.07 3.33
C ASN A 188 -36.84 -5.45 4.59
N ALA A 189 -37.65 -5.07 5.59
CA ALA A 189 -37.15 -4.46 6.83
C ALA A 189 -36.46 -5.46 7.78
N ARG A 190 -36.67 -6.77 7.58
CA ARG A 190 -36.04 -7.86 8.34
C ARG A 190 -34.51 -7.97 8.14
N LEU A 191 -33.96 -7.31 7.12
CA LEU A 191 -32.52 -7.28 6.81
C LEU A 191 -31.71 -6.29 7.70
N ARG A 192 -32.36 -5.34 8.38
CA ARG A 192 -31.66 -4.43 9.30
C ARG A 192 -31.48 -5.10 10.67
N SER A 193 -30.24 -5.52 10.96
CA SER A 193 -29.86 -6.33 12.13
C SER A 193 -30.03 -5.69 13.52
N SER A 194 -30.17 -4.36 13.60
CA SER A 194 -30.34 -3.62 14.87
C SER A 194 -31.79 -3.20 15.08
N ASN A 195 -32.36 -3.57 16.23
CA ASN A 195 -33.74 -3.25 16.62
C ASN A 195 -33.70 -2.16 17.71
N PHE A 196 -33.62 -0.90 17.31
CA PHE A 196 -33.65 0.23 18.26
C PHE A 196 -35.08 0.70 18.51
N THR A 197 -35.39 1.03 19.76
CA THR A 197 -36.67 1.64 20.11
C THR A 197 -36.76 3.06 19.55
N GLY A 198 -37.92 3.42 19.00
CA GLY A 198 -38.15 4.72 18.37
C GLY A 198 -37.59 4.89 16.94
N GLU A 199 -36.89 3.89 16.37
CA GLU A 199 -36.44 3.94 14.97
C GLU A 199 -37.60 3.60 14.01
N LEU A 200 -37.87 4.49 13.05
CA LEU A 200 -38.71 4.21 11.89
C LEU A 200 -37.83 3.64 10.76
N LYS A 201 -38.10 2.42 10.35
CA LYS A 201 -37.20 1.60 9.52
C LYS A 201 -37.51 1.68 8.04
N THR A 202 -38.77 1.96 7.70
CA THR A 202 -39.25 1.98 6.31
C THR A 202 -39.68 3.37 5.88
N ARG A 203 -39.66 3.61 4.57
CA ARG A 203 -40.20 4.85 4.00
C ARG A 203 -41.70 4.98 4.27
N ALA A 204 -42.45 3.87 4.27
CA ALA A 204 -43.86 3.85 4.63
C ALA A 204 -44.09 4.36 6.07
N GLU A 205 -43.38 3.81 7.07
CA GLU A 205 -43.49 4.26 8.48
C GLU A 205 -43.12 5.74 8.65
N ILE A 206 -42.07 6.20 7.95
CA ILE A 206 -41.65 7.60 7.96
C ILE A 206 -42.72 8.52 7.37
N ARG A 207 -43.44 8.10 6.33
CA ARG A 207 -44.50 8.90 5.70
C ARG A 207 -45.79 8.91 6.52
N GLU A 208 -46.14 7.78 7.12
CA GLU A 208 -47.36 7.60 7.91
C GLU A 208 -47.26 8.28 9.27
N THR A 209 -46.11 8.12 9.94
CA THR A 209 -45.84 8.69 11.26
C THR A 209 -44.51 9.44 11.25
N PRO A 210 -44.45 10.68 10.73
CA PRO A 210 -43.18 11.38 10.55
C PRO A 210 -42.33 11.44 11.84
N PRO A 211 -41.02 11.10 11.74
CA PRO A 211 -40.15 11.01 12.91
C PRO A 211 -39.81 12.40 13.46
N HIS A 212 -39.44 12.50 14.73
CA HIS A 212 -38.96 13.77 15.30
C HIS A 212 -37.63 14.23 14.68
N ILE A 213 -36.73 13.29 14.38
CA ILE A 213 -35.42 13.54 13.77
C ILE A 213 -35.31 12.75 12.46
N LEU A 214 -35.10 13.45 11.35
CA LEU A 214 -34.90 12.85 10.02
C LEU A 214 -33.44 12.96 9.59
N LEU A 215 -32.81 11.82 9.34
CA LEU A 215 -31.44 11.73 8.82
C LEU A 215 -31.46 11.44 7.32
N THR A 216 -30.79 12.24 6.51
CA THR A 216 -30.71 12.01 5.05
C THR A 216 -29.42 12.56 4.45
N ASN A 217 -29.28 12.44 3.13
CA ASN A 217 -28.20 13.05 2.35
C ASN A 217 -28.81 14.03 1.33
N TYR A 218 -27.95 14.84 0.69
CA TYR A 218 -28.41 15.87 -0.25
C TYR A 218 -29.21 15.28 -1.43
N SER A 219 -28.77 14.17 -2.02
CA SER A 219 -29.46 13.52 -3.14
C SER A 219 -30.87 13.05 -2.76
N MET A 220 -31.03 12.49 -1.57
CA MET A 220 -32.33 12.04 -1.09
C MET A 220 -33.23 13.18 -0.64
N LEU A 221 -32.66 14.28 -0.15
CA LEU A 221 -33.43 15.49 0.08
C LEU A 221 -34.07 16.00 -1.23
N GLU A 222 -33.35 15.96 -2.36
CA GLU A 222 -33.94 16.33 -3.65
C GLU A 222 -35.13 15.43 -4.01
N TYR A 223 -34.99 14.12 -3.83
CA TYR A 223 -36.08 13.18 -4.07
C TYR A 223 -37.27 13.44 -3.15
N LEU A 224 -37.04 13.70 -1.86
CA LEU A 224 -38.09 14.04 -0.89
C LEU A 224 -38.87 15.29 -1.34
N LEU A 225 -38.20 16.27 -1.93
CA LEU A 225 -38.82 17.50 -2.41
C LEU A 225 -39.59 17.35 -3.72
N ILE A 226 -39.41 16.27 -4.48
CA ILE A 226 -40.02 16.11 -5.81
C ILE A 226 -41.06 14.98 -5.83
N ARG A 227 -40.88 13.93 -5.01
CA ARG A 227 -41.74 12.74 -5.04
C ARG A 227 -43.11 13.01 -4.41
N PRO A 228 -44.22 12.70 -5.12
CA PRO A 228 -45.57 12.87 -4.57
C PRO A 228 -45.81 12.08 -3.28
N ASN A 229 -45.28 10.86 -3.19
CA ASN A 229 -45.47 10.00 -2.01
C ASN A 229 -44.81 10.56 -0.74
N ASP A 230 -43.83 11.45 -0.85
CA ASP A 230 -43.12 12.04 0.28
C ASP A 230 -43.73 13.38 0.73
N SER A 231 -44.79 13.85 0.05
CA SER A 231 -45.54 15.06 0.38
C SER A 231 -46.05 15.11 1.83
N SER A 232 -46.35 13.96 2.44
CA SER A 232 -46.86 13.88 3.81
C SER A 232 -45.89 14.42 4.87
N LEU A 233 -44.60 14.58 4.53
CA LEU A 233 -43.59 15.18 5.41
C LEU A 233 -43.65 16.72 5.44
N PHE A 234 -44.29 17.33 4.46
CA PHE A 234 -44.25 18.77 4.21
C PHE A 234 -45.66 19.40 4.21
N ASP A 235 -46.59 18.78 3.49
CA ASP A 235 -47.85 19.42 3.12
C ASP A 235 -48.92 19.25 4.21
N ASN A 236 -50.10 19.88 4.04
CA ASN A 236 -51.25 19.77 4.97
C ASN A 236 -50.94 20.16 6.44
N GLY A 237 -50.07 21.15 6.65
CA GLY A 237 -49.72 21.64 7.98
C GLY A 237 -48.74 20.76 8.74
N GLN A 238 -48.19 19.70 8.13
CA GLN A 238 -47.17 18.84 8.74
C GLN A 238 -45.82 19.56 8.88
N ALA A 239 -45.52 20.53 8.00
CA ALA A 239 -44.30 21.33 8.10
C ALA A 239 -44.24 22.26 9.33
N ARG A 240 -45.34 22.47 10.06
CA ARG A 240 -45.41 23.42 11.19
C ARG A 240 -44.41 23.15 12.32
N TRP A 241 -43.96 21.90 12.45
CA TRP A 241 -43.05 21.45 13.51
C TRP A 241 -41.56 21.65 13.17
N TRP A 242 -41.24 21.88 11.88
CA TRP A 242 -39.86 21.98 11.42
C TRP A 242 -39.15 23.16 12.07
N THR A 243 -38.09 22.88 12.81
CA THR A 243 -37.38 23.86 13.63
C THR A 243 -35.89 23.91 13.33
N PHE A 244 -35.25 22.75 13.14
CA PHE A 244 -33.80 22.64 12.98
C PHE A 244 -33.39 22.15 11.60
N LEU A 245 -32.43 22.84 11.00
CA LEU A 245 -31.75 22.41 9.77
C LEU A 245 -30.26 22.26 10.09
N VAL A 246 -29.76 21.02 10.04
CA VAL A 246 -28.38 20.70 10.42
C VAL A 246 -27.60 20.26 9.19
N LEU A 247 -26.44 20.86 8.97
CA LEU A 247 -25.43 20.42 8.01
C LEU A 247 -24.19 19.92 8.75
N ASP A 248 -23.94 18.61 8.67
CA ASP A 248 -22.68 18.07 9.17
C ASP A 248 -21.58 18.16 8.11
N GLU A 249 -20.35 18.37 8.57
CA GLU A 249 -19.16 18.54 7.73
C GLU A 249 -19.32 19.61 6.62
N ALA A 250 -19.81 20.79 7.00
CA ALA A 250 -20.16 21.86 6.08
C ALA A 250 -19.00 22.33 5.17
N HIS A 251 -17.74 22.10 5.56
CA HIS A 251 -16.57 22.39 4.73
C HIS A 251 -16.54 21.64 3.38
N LEU A 252 -17.26 20.52 3.26
CA LEU A 252 -17.38 19.77 2.01
C LEU A 252 -18.28 20.47 0.99
N TYR A 253 -19.12 21.41 1.42
CA TYR A 253 -20.06 22.15 0.58
C TYR A 253 -19.46 23.50 0.14
N ARG A 254 -18.33 23.45 -0.58
CA ARG A 254 -17.68 24.64 -1.18
C ARG A 254 -17.72 24.57 -2.71
N GLY A 255 -17.45 25.70 -3.37
CA GLY A 255 -17.49 25.81 -4.83
C GLY A 255 -18.87 25.44 -5.40
N ALA A 256 -18.89 24.70 -6.51
CA ALA A 256 -20.12 24.29 -7.20
C ALA A 256 -21.08 23.51 -6.28
N ARG A 257 -20.57 22.54 -5.49
CA ARG A 257 -21.38 21.77 -4.54
C ARG A 257 -22.01 22.63 -3.45
N GLY A 258 -21.31 23.68 -3.02
CA GLY A 258 -21.84 24.66 -2.07
C GLY A 258 -23.03 25.44 -2.63
N ILE A 259 -22.94 25.85 -3.90
CA ILE A 259 -24.02 26.55 -4.61
C ILE A 259 -25.25 25.64 -4.73
N GLU A 260 -25.08 24.40 -5.18
CA GLU A 260 -26.16 23.42 -5.30
C GLU A 260 -26.85 23.17 -3.95
N MET A 261 -26.07 22.93 -2.90
CA MET A 261 -26.60 22.71 -1.55
C MET A 261 -27.34 23.94 -1.03
N GLY A 262 -26.81 25.14 -1.29
CA GLY A 262 -27.48 26.38 -0.92
C GLY A 262 -28.82 26.57 -1.62
N MET A 263 -28.91 26.25 -2.91
CA MET A 263 -30.18 26.30 -3.66
C MET A 263 -31.17 25.24 -3.18
N LEU A 264 -30.69 24.03 -2.86
CA LEU A 264 -31.51 22.96 -2.30
C LEU A 264 -32.11 23.35 -0.94
N ILE A 265 -31.34 23.94 -0.04
CA ILE A 265 -31.86 24.43 1.26
C ILE A 265 -32.90 25.52 1.07
N ARG A 266 -32.70 26.45 0.13
CA ARG A 266 -33.68 27.50 -0.19
C ARG A 266 -35.00 26.90 -0.68
N ARG A 267 -34.95 25.91 -1.59
CA ARG A 267 -36.14 25.17 -2.06
C ARG A 267 -36.85 24.44 -0.92
N LEU A 268 -36.10 23.77 -0.05
CA LEU A 268 -36.66 23.12 1.13
C LEU A 268 -37.40 24.13 2.02
N LYS A 269 -36.76 25.25 2.37
CA LYS A 269 -37.37 26.28 3.22
C LYS A 269 -38.63 26.87 2.63
N GLN A 270 -38.63 27.13 1.32
CA GLN A 270 -39.82 27.58 0.61
C GLN A 270 -40.96 26.56 0.76
N ARG A 271 -40.69 25.28 0.48
CA ARG A 271 -41.71 24.22 0.63
C ARG A 271 -42.21 24.09 2.08
N LEU A 272 -41.32 24.23 3.07
CA LEU A 272 -41.71 24.20 4.48
C LEU A 272 -42.60 25.38 4.87
N ARG A 273 -42.33 26.58 4.32
CA ARG A 273 -43.18 27.77 4.51
C ARG A 273 -44.56 27.55 3.91
N GLU A 274 -44.63 27.06 2.68
CA GLU A 274 -45.88 26.70 2.00
C GLU A 274 -46.67 25.61 2.76
N GLY A 275 -45.95 24.65 3.36
CA GLY A 275 -46.52 23.60 4.22
C GLY A 275 -46.95 24.03 5.62
N GLY A 276 -46.82 25.31 5.98
CA GLY A 276 -47.31 25.87 7.25
C GLY A 276 -46.26 26.14 8.33
N CYS A 277 -44.96 26.11 8.01
CA CYS A 277 -43.91 26.54 8.94
C CYS A 277 -43.82 28.07 9.01
N ALA A 278 -44.27 28.68 10.11
CA ALA A 278 -44.23 30.14 10.31
C ALA A 278 -43.00 30.64 11.11
N GLY A 279 -42.34 29.77 11.89
CA GLY A 279 -41.22 30.14 12.76
C GLY A 279 -39.89 30.40 12.04
N LYS A 280 -38.91 31.01 12.71
CA LYS A 280 -37.54 31.09 12.19
C LYS A 280 -36.87 29.71 12.25
N PHE A 281 -36.13 29.36 11.21
CA PHE A 281 -35.32 28.14 11.22
C PHE A 281 -34.08 28.33 12.08
N ARG A 282 -33.74 27.32 12.87
CA ARG A 282 -32.46 27.25 13.61
C ARG A 282 -31.48 26.43 12.77
N CYS A 283 -30.59 27.13 12.10
CA CYS A 283 -29.59 26.53 11.22
C CYS A 283 -28.32 26.23 12.02
N ILE A 284 -27.86 24.98 11.96
CA ILE A 284 -26.67 24.51 12.66
C ILE A 284 -25.71 23.89 11.65
N ALA A 285 -24.48 24.38 11.58
CA ALA A 285 -23.42 23.75 10.79
C ALA A 285 -22.27 23.30 11.68
N THR A 286 -21.67 22.17 11.35
CA THR A 286 -20.44 21.68 11.97
C THR A 286 -19.36 21.56 10.92
N SER A 287 -18.13 21.95 11.26
CA SER A 287 -17.01 21.92 10.33
C SER A 287 -15.68 21.70 11.04
N ALA A 288 -14.82 20.90 10.42
CA ALA A 288 -13.49 20.62 10.94
C ALA A 288 -12.46 21.75 10.68
N THR A 289 -12.60 22.48 9.56
CA THR A 289 -11.46 23.18 8.93
C THR A 289 -11.85 24.49 8.23
N LEU A 290 -12.93 25.14 8.69
CA LEU A 290 -13.30 26.46 8.18
C LEU A 290 -12.41 27.61 8.71
N VAL A 291 -11.56 27.38 9.73
CA VAL A 291 -10.79 28.45 10.40
C VAL A 291 -9.43 27.94 10.93
N SER A 292 -8.38 28.74 10.77
CA SER A 292 -7.10 28.63 11.51
C SER A 292 -6.83 29.83 12.44
N GLU A 293 -7.48 30.99 12.25
CA GLU A 293 -7.28 32.20 13.09
C GLU A 293 -8.59 32.99 13.37
N GLU A 294 -8.62 33.82 14.42
CA GLU A 294 -9.79 34.66 14.75
C GLU A 294 -10.20 35.66 13.66
N LYS A 295 -9.28 36.03 12.77
CA LYS A 295 -9.51 36.96 11.65
C LYS A 295 -10.48 36.41 10.59
N ASP A 296 -10.77 35.10 10.61
CA ASP A 296 -11.64 34.45 9.62
C ASP A 296 -13.11 34.29 10.05
N LYS A 297 -13.50 34.73 11.28
CA LYS A 297 -14.89 34.60 11.74
C LYS A 297 -15.89 35.24 10.77
N HIS A 298 -15.53 36.39 10.19
CA HIS A 298 -16.36 37.06 9.20
C HIS A 298 -16.62 36.20 7.95
N ALA A 299 -15.57 35.58 7.40
CA ALA A 299 -15.65 34.75 6.21
C ALA A 299 -16.50 33.49 6.46
N VAL A 300 -16.37 32.88 7.64
CA VAL A 300 -17.17 31.71 8.02
C VAL A 300 -18.63 32.05 8.25
N ALA A 301 -18.91 33.18 8.87
CA ALA A 301 -20.28 33.68 9.02
C ALA A 301 -20.91 33.95 7.64
N LYS A 302 -20.17 34.57 6.72
CA LYS A 302 -20.62 34.77 5.34
C LYS A 302 -20.87 33.44 4.61
N PHE A 303 -19.94 32.49 4.69
CA PHE A 303 -20.11 31.15 4.12
C PHE A 303 -21.38 30.46 4.63
N ALA A 304 -21.61 30.45 5.94
CA ALA A 304 -22.81 29.87 6.53
C ALA A 304 -24.09 30.60 6.09
N SER A 305 -24.01 31.93 5.96
CA SER A 305 -25.12 32.75 5.48
C SER A 305 -25.50 32.41 4.05
N ASP A 306 -24.52 32.30 3.17
CA ASP A 306 -24.72 31.95 1.76
C ASP A 306 -25.25 30.52 1.60
N LEU A 307 -24.77 29.59 2.43
CA LEU A 307 -25.17 28.19 2.40
C LEU A 307 -26.61 27.98 2.90
N PHE A 308 -27.01 28.57 4.02
CA PHE A 308 -28.36 28.40 4.56
C PHE A 308 -29.38 29.41 4.02
N GLY A 309 -28.94 30.53 3.46
CA GLY A 309 -29.81 31.66 3.15
C GLY A 309 -30.41 32.32 4.39
N GLU A 310 -29.67 32.38 5.50
CA GLU A 310 -30.05 33.06 6.76
C GLU A 310 -28.90 33.94 7.22
N LEU A 311 -29.17 34.95 8.04
CA LEU A 311 -28.10 35.76 8.63
C LEU A 311 -27.31 34.95 9.67
N PHE A 312 -25.99 34.85 9.47
CA PHE A 312 -25.01 34.50 10.48
C PHE A 312 -24.08 35.70 10.70
N THR A 313 -23.91 36.12 11.96
CA THR A 313 -22.91 37.10 12.38
C THR A 313 -21.67 36.40 12.94
N GLU A 314 -20.62 37.16 13.22
CA GLU A 314 -19.40 36.63 13.85
C GLU A 314 -19.68 35.97 15.20
N ASP A 315 -20.67 36.48 15.95
CA ASP A 315 -21.16 35.88 17.19
C ASP A 315 -21.80 34.49 17.02
N ASN A 316 -22.22 34.14 15.81
CA ASN A 316 -22.74 32.82 15.48
C ASN A 316 -21.63 31.82 15.15
N VAL A 317 -20.39 32.26 15.00
CA VAL A 317 -19.22 31.40 14.75
C VAL A 317 -18.61 30.97 16.07
N ILE A 318 -18.71 29.68 16.36
CA ILE A 318 -18.18 29.08 17.58
C ILE A 318 -16.91 28.31 17.24
N LEU A 319 -15.77 28.85 17.66
CA LEU A 319 -14.47 28.20 17.54
C LEU A 319 -14.19 27.30 18.75
N GLY A 320 -13.28 26.34 18.58
CA GLY A 320 -12.78 25.54 19.69
C GLY A 320 -11.85 26.37 20.57
N GLU A 321 -12.17 26.50 21.84
CA GLU A 321 -11.26 27.09 22.83
C GLU A 321 -10.40 25.97 23.42
N THR A 322 -9.08 26.08 23.29
CA THR A 322 -8.13 25.16 23.92
C THR A 322 -7.77 25.65 25.31
N ASP A 323 -7.66 24.72 26.27
CA ASP A 323 -7.21 25.03 27.61
C ASP A 323 -5.71 25.37 27.62
N GLU A 324 -5.25 26.06 28.66
CA GLU A 324 -3.82 26.10 28.94
C GLU A 324 -3.35 24.67 29.25
N ILE A 325 -2.11 24.36 28.87
CA ILE A 325 -1.54 23.02 29.03
C ILE A 325 -1.73 22.58 30.49
N PRO A 326 -2.32 21.40 30.74
CA PRO A 326 -2.64 20.95 32.09
C PRO A 326 -1.41 21.06 33.01
N ALA A 327 -1.63 21.33 34.30
CA ALA A 327 -0.56 21.24 35.29
C ALA A 327 0.03 19.82 35.25
N MET A 328 1.24 19.70 34.69
CA MET A 328 1.90 18.42 34.50
C MET A 328 2.68 18.05 35.77
N PRO A 329 2.95 16.75 35.99
CA PRO A 329 3.63 16.29 37.20
C PRO A 329 5.03 16.87 37.40
N ASN A 330 5.68 17.36 36.34
CA ASN A 330 6.99 18.01 36.41
C ASN A 330 7.18 19.06 35.28
N GLU A 331 8.20 19.90 35.44
CA GLU A 331 8.53 20.98 34.51
C GLU A 331 8.84 20.48 33.09
N ARG A 332 9.52 19.33 32.95
CA ARG A 332 9.83 18.72 31.65
C ARG A 332 8.57 18.31 30.88
N ALA A 333 7.57 17.75 31.56
CA ALA A 333 6.29 17.40 30.96
C ALA A 333 5.52 18.65 30.52
N THR A 334 5.54 19.72 31.32
CA THR A 334 4.96 21.02 30.93
C THR A 334 5.66 21.59 29.70
N GLN A 335 7.00 21.58 29.68
CA GLN A 335 7.80 22.06 28.56
C GLN A 335 7.54 21.24 27.29
N LEU A 336 7.53 19.90 27.39
CA LEU A 336 7.20 19.01 26.29
C LEU A 336 5.85 19.36 25.68
N CYS A 337 4.79 19.42 26.48
CA CYS A 337 3.45 19.73 25.99
C CYS A 337 3.35 21.12 25.36
N ARG A 338 4.09 22.11 25.87
CA ARG A 338 4.21 23.46 25.26
C ARG A 338 4.82 23.41 23.87
N LEU A 339 5.85 22.59 23.68
CA LEU A 339 6.54 22.48 22.40
C LEU A 339 5.68 21.80 21.32
N ILE A 340 4.92 20.76 21.67
CA ILE A 340 4.27 19.88 20.68
C ILE A 340 2.78 20.14 20.46
N THR A 341 2.15 20.99 21.27
CA THR A 341 0.71 21.32 21.11
C THR A 341 0.56 22.40 20.05
N GLY A 342 -0.09 22.06 18.93
CA GLY A 342 -0.35 22.99 17.82
C GLY A 342 0.84 23.25 16.89
N ASN A 343 2.02 22.71 17.18
CA ASN A 343 3.18 22.80 16.30
C ASN A 343 3.98 21.48 16.29
N PRO A 344 3.95 20.69 15.19
CA PRO A 344 4.74 19.47 15.11
C PRO A 344 6.23 19.78 15.01
N LEU A 345 7.03 19.22 15.91
CA LEU A 345 8.49 19.41 15.95
C LEU A 345 9.21 18.07 15.79
N ARG A 346 10.45 18.08 15.28
CA ARG A 346 11.24 16.84 15.19
C ARG A 346 11.55 16.32 16.59
N VAL A 347 11.47 15.01 16.74
CA VAL A 347 11.70 14.35 18.04
C VAL A 347 13.10 14.64 18.59
N GLN A 348 14.11 14.74 17.71
CA GLN A 348 15.47 15.13 18.10
C GLN A 348 15.52 16.55 18.70
N ASP A 349 14.92 17.52 18.01
CA ASP A 349 14.91 18.93 18.45
C ASP A 349 14.17 19.09 19.80
N ILE A 350 13.11 18.31 20.02
CA ILE A 350 12.39 18.27 21.29
C ILE A 350 13.27 17.68 22.39
N ALA A 351 13.93 16.56 22.12
CA ALA A 351 14.79 15.89 23.09
C ALA A 351 15.96 16.79 23.52
N ASP A 352 16.55 17.52 22.56
CA ASP A 352 17.64 18.47 22.81
C ASP A 352 17.21 19.69 23.62
N GLN A 353 15.93 20.09 23.54
CA GLN A 353 15.39 21.20 24.34
C GLN A 353 14.92 20.79 25.74
N VAL A 354 14.28 19.63 25.88
CA VAL A 354 13.68 19.16 27.14
C VAL A 354 14.70 18.46 28.06
N PHE A 355 15.71 17.82 27.47
CA PHE A 355 16.75 17.06 28.19
C PHE A 355 18.16 17.60 27.89
N ASN A 356 18.29 18.93 27.78
CA ASN A 356 19.56 19.60 27.48
C ASN A 356 20.67 19.33 28.52
N ASP A 357 20.29 18.92 29.73
CA ASP A 357 21.17 18.56 30.84
C ASP A 357 21.72 17.12 30.73
N LEU A 358 21.13 16.28 29.89
CA LEU A 358 21.59 14.91 29.67
C LEU A 358 22.55 14.79 28.47
N PRO A 359 23.42 13.76 28.45
CA PRO A 359 24.20 13.38 27.27
C PRO A 359 23.31 13.09 26.05
N THR A 360 23.75 13.51 24.85
CA THR A 360 22.98 13.44 23.60
C THR A 360 22.45 12.04 23.27
N ASP A 361 23.19 10.99 23.60
CA ASP A 361 22.84 9.58 23.39
C ASP A 361 21.67 9.11 24.28
N GLN A 362 21.39 9.80 25.39
CA GLN A 362 20.33 9.44 26.33
C GLN A 362 19.02 10.21 26.10
N ARG A 363 19.10 11.43 25.53
CA ARG A 363 17.95 12.36 25.41
C ARG A 363 16.73 11.76 24.71
N LEU A 364 16.94 11.10 23.57
CA LEU A 364 15.84 10.49 22.81
C LEU A 364 15.11 9.40 23.60
N ARG A 365 15.87 8.57 24.33
CA ARG A 365 15.31 7.48 25.14
C ARG A 365 14.43 8.03 26.26
N GLU A 366 14.91 9.06 26.95
CA GLU A 366 14.16 9.71 28.03
C GLU A 366 12.92 10.46 27.53
N LEU A 367 12.99 11.07 26.35
CA LEU A 367 11.82 11.65 25.70
C LEU A 367 10.76 10.58 25.38
N THR A 368 11.16 9.44 24.81
CA THR A 368 10.22 8.32 24.55
C THR A 368 9.57 7.82 25.84
N ASN A 369 10.34 7.65 26.92
CA ASN A 369 9.83 7.23 28.22
C ASN A 369 8.81 8.24 28.76
N LEU A 370 9.10 9.55 28.68
CA LEU A 370 8.21 10.61 29.14
C LEU A 370 6.89 10.63 28.35
N VAL A 371 6.95 10.56 27.01
CA VAL A 371 5.74 10.50 26.16
C VAL A 371 4.91 9.26 26.48
N GLN A 372 5.55 8.10 26.69
CA GLN A 372 4.87 6.86 27.03
C GLN A 372 4.16 6.96 28.40
N GLN A 373 4.82 7.54 29.42
CA GLN A 373 4.20 7.75 30.73
C GLN A 373 2.98 8.69 30.65
N LEU A 374 3.10 9.80 29.93
CA LEU A 374 2.02 10.79 29.79
C LEU A 374 0.81 10.25 28.99
N THR A 375 1.05 9.38 28.01
CA THR A 375 -0.03 8.74 27.22
C THR A 375 -0.74 7.60 27.96
N GLN A 376 -0.11 7.04 29.01
CA GLN A 376 -0.69 6.00 29.87
C GLN A 376 -1.38 6.56 31.12
N THR A 377 -1.08 7.79 31.49
CA THR A 377 -1.66 8.43 32.68
C THR A 377 -3.03 9.00 32.38
N LYS A 378 -4.02 8.65 33.20
CA LYS A 378 -5.38 9.22 33.11
C LYS A 378 -5.43 10.61 33.75
N HIS A 379 -6.13 11.52 33.09
CA HIS A 379 -6.49 12.80 33.69
C HIS A 379 -7.49 12.57 34.83
N ALA A 380 -7.26 13.19 35.99
CA ALA A 380 -7.98 12.92 37.24
C ALA A 380 -9.51 13.09 37.15
N THR A 381 -10.00 13.91 36.21
CA THR A 381 -11.42 14.28 36.08
C THR A 381 -12.12 13.76 34.83
N THR A 382 -11.39 13.30 33.80
CA THR A 382 -11.99 13.02 32.48
C THR A 382 -11.78 11.61 31.96
N ASP A 383 -11.05 10.76 32.70
CA ASP A 383 -10.75 9.36 32.36
C ASP A 383 -10.07 9.17 30.97
N LEU A 384 -9.62 10.29 30.36
CA LEU A 384 -8.88 10.40 29.11
C LEU A 384 -7.37 10.44 29.38
N PRO A 385 -6.51 10.07 28.41
CA PRO A 385 -5.07 10.22 28.57
C PRO A 385 -4.67 11.68 28.81
N THR A 386 -3.65 11.88 29.65
CA THR A 386 -3.07 13.20 29.96
C THR A 386 -2.44 13.83 28.71
N LEU A 387 -1.93 12.99 27.81
CA LEU A 387 -1.40 13.37 26.51
C LEU A 387 -1.95 12.45 25.41
N SER A 388 -2.52 13.02 24.37
CA SER A 388 -2.81 12.31 23.10
C SER A 388 -1.82 12.78 22.06
N ALA A 389 -0.78 11.99 21.81
CA ALA A 389 0.31 12.34 20.91
C ALA A 389 0.36 11.45 19.66
N ARG A 390 0.92 11.97 18.57
CA ARG A 390 1.14 11.28 17.31
C ARG A 390 2.55 11.54 16.79
N TYR A 391 3.17 10.48 16.28
CA TYR A 391 4.43 10.55 15.56
C TYR A 391 4.15 10.52 14.05
N HIS A 392 4.78 11.42 13.30
CA HIS A 392 4.62 11.57 11.86
C HIS A 392 5.95 11.30 11.16
N LEU A 393 5.99 10.26 10.33
CA LEU A 393 7.10 9.94 9.46
C LEU A 393 6.70 10.21 8.01
N PHE A 394 7.50 10.99 7.29
CA PHE A 394 7.31 11.24 5.86
C PHE A 394 8.38 10.49 5.10
N LEU A 395 8.00 9.61 4.19
CA LEU A 395 8.90 8.92 3.27
C LEU A 395 8.67 9.44 1.86
N ARG A 396 9.74 9.66 1.10
CA ARG A 396 9.61 10.10 -0.31
C ARG A 396 9.83 8.92 -1.26
N SER A 397 9.08 8.92 -2.37
CA SER A 397 9.38 8.04 -3.50
C SER A 397 10.67 8.43 -4.22
N LEU A 398 11.32 7.48 -4.90
CA LEU A 398 12.31 7.82 -5.91
C LEU A 398 11.61 8.41 -7.12
N GLU A 399 11.88 9.68 -7.40
CA GLU A 399 11.33 10.42 -8.54
C GLU A 399 12.01 10.08 -9.87
N GLY A 400 13.16 9.46 -9.78
CA GLY A 400 14.06 9.17 -10.88
C GLY A 400 15.46 8.98 -10.33
N ALA A 401 16.35 8.53 -11.20
CA ALA A 401 17.77 8.62 -10.96
C ALA A 401 18.41 9.19 -12.21
N TYR A 402 19.48 9.94 -11.99
CA TYR A 402 20.18 10.66 -13.03
C TYR A 402 21.65 10.33 -12.95
N ILE A 403 22.30 10.22 -14.11
CA ILE A 403 23.74 10.03 -14.21
C ILE A 403 24.39 11.32 -14.71
N GLN A 404 25.48 11.68 -14.05
CA GLN A 404 26.40 12.71 -14.50
C GLN A 404 27.78 12.08 -14.63
N PHE A 405 28.46 12.31 -15.77
CA PHE A 405 29.77 11.69 -16.06
C PHE A 405 30.96 12.57 -15.63
N LEU A 406 30.75 13.87 -15.44
CA LEU A 406 31.77 14.86 -15.09
C LEU A 406 31.37 15.61 -13.80
N PRO A 407 32.33 16.02 -12.95
CA PRO A 407 33.77 15.71 -13.01
C PRO A 407 34.08 14.23 -12.73
N ALA A 408 33.12 13.49 -12.15
CA ALA A 408 33.18 12.06 -11.94
C ALA A 408 31.84 11.41 -12.27
N LYS A 409 31.90 10.14 -12.69
CA LYS A 409 30.73 9.33 -12.99
C LYS A 409 29.96 8.99 -11.71
N ARG A 410 28.79 9.60 -11.52
CA ARG A 410 27.96 9.48 -10.31
C ARG A 410 26.47 9.45 -10.60
N ILE A 411 25.72 8.83 -9.69
CA ILE A 411 24.27 8.83 -9.64
C ILE A 411 23.77 9.94 -8.72
N LEU A 412 22.75 10.65 -9.18
CA LEU A 412 22.02 11.69 -8.44
C LEU A 412 20.54 11.29 -8.39
N LEU A 413 19.92 11.46 -7.22
CA LEU A 413 18.49 11.20 -7.04
C LEU A 413 17.65 12.48 -7.19
N GLU A 414 18.30 13.64 -7.26
CA GLU A 414 17.67 14.95 -7.40
C GLU A 414 18.44 15.79 -8.42
N LYS A 415 17.73 16.46 -9.33
CA LYS A 415 18.34 17.24 -10.43
C LYS A 415 19.11 18.47 -9.93
N ASN A 416 18.65 19.10 -8.84
CA ASN A 416 19.26 20.28 -8.24
C ASN A 416 20.67 20.05 -7.67
N LEU A 417 21.07 18.79 -7.45
CA LEU A 417 22.41 18.41 -7.00
C LEU A 417 23.42 18.30 -8.17
N ALA A 418 22.96 18.43 -9.41
CA ALA A 418 23.81 18.31 -10.59
C ALA A 418 24.73 19.51 -10.76
N ASP A 419 25.96 19.25 -11.23
CA ASP A 419 26.89 20.30 -11.64
C ASP A 419 26.40 20.94 -12.95
N PRO A 420 26.17 22.27 -13.02
CA PRO A 420 25.69 22.93 -14.24
C PRO A 420 26.63 22.82 -15.44
N SER A 421 27.91 22.49 -15.23
CA SER A 421 28.93 22.41 -16.26
C SER A 421 28.91 21.12 -17.10
N ALA A 422 28.07 20.15 -16.73
CA ALA A 422 27.97 18.86 -17.40
C ALA A 422 26.53 18.40 -17.58
N ALA A 423 26.29 17.64 -18.65
CA ALA A 423 24.96 17.15 -18.99
C ALA A 423 24.51 16.09 -17.98
N LEU A 424 23.20 16.10 -17.71
CA LEU A 424 22.51 15.20 -16.81
C LEU A 424 21.58 14.32 -17.64
N PHE A 425 21.64 13.00 -17.43
CA PHE A 425 20.81 12.06 -18.17
C PHE A 425 19.98 11.22 -17.21
N GLU A 426 18.69 11.06 -17.49
CA GLU A 426 17.85 10.10 -16.77
C GLU A 426 18.27 8.67 -17.10
N ILE A 427 18.14 7.77 -16.13
CA ILE A 427 18.58 6.38 -16.28
C ILE A 427 17.48 5.35 -16.06
N ALA A 428 17.56 4.30 -16.86
CA ALA A 428 16.79 3.08 -16.70
C ALA A 428 17.70 1.86 -16.63
N LEU A 429 17.24 0.79 -15.97
CA LEU A 429 17.99 -0.44 -15.73
C LEU A 429 17.26 -1.64 -16.30
N CYS A 430 18.00 -2.56 -16.94
CA CYS A 430 17.49 -3.89 -17.20
C CYS A 430 17.12 -4.59 -15.88
N ARG A 431 15.87 -5.04 -15.74
CA ARG A 431 15.36 -5.76 -14.56
C ARG A 431 16.19 -7.00 -14.21
N GLU A 432 16.74 -7.62 -15.24
CA GLU A 432 17.54 -8.81 -15.14
C GLU A 432 19.00 -8.39 -14.85
N CYS A 433 19.74 -7.84 -15.83
CA CYS A 433 21.21 -7.72 -15.74
C CYS A 433 21.72 -6.45 -15.08
N GLY A 434 20.86 -5.47 -14.82
CA GLY A 434 21.29 -4.18 -14.28
C GLY A 434 22.02 -3.29 -15.27
N GLN A 435 22.02 -3.64 -16.58
CA GLN A 435 22.55 -2.75 -17.62
C GLN A 435 21.79 -1.44 -17.57
N HIS A 436 22.52 -0.33 -17.46
CA HIS A 436 21.93 1.00 -17.52
C HIS A 436 21.76 1.47 -18.96
N TYR A 437 20.70 2.24 -19.18
CA TYR A 437 20.32 2.93 -20.41
C TYR A 437 20.10 4.39 -20.04
N LEU A 438 20.56 5.31 -20.90
CA LEU A 438 20.18 6.72 -20.81
C LEU A 438 18.84 6.88 -21.52
N VAL A 439 17.89 7.51 -20.84
CA VAL A 439 16.55 7.74 -21.35
C VAL A 439 16.55 9.08 -22.11
N ALA A 440 16.15 9.03 -23.37
CA ALA A 440 16.08 10.19 -24.26
C ALA A 440 14.69 10.28 -24.87
N GLN A 441 14.31 11.49 -25.31
CA GLN A 441 13.09 11.70 -26.09
C GLN A 441 13.05 10.83 -27.36
N LYS A 442 11.86 10.26 -27.63
CA LYS A 442 11.60 9.45 -28.83
C LYS A 442 12.01 10.20 -30.09
N GLY A 443 12.77 9.53 -30.96
CA GLY A 443 13.19 10.07 -32.24
C GLY A 443 14.29 11.14 -32.15
N CYS A 444 15.09 11.15 -31.06
CA CYS A 444 16.27 12.00 -30.93
C CYS A 444 17.18 11.87 -32.18
N LYS A 445 17.40 12.99 -32.90
CA LYS A 445 18.07 13.00 -34.20
C LYS A 445 19.57 13.27 -34.10
N ASP A 446 20.27 12.87 -35.16
CA ASP A 446 21.68 13.17 -35.37
C ASP A 446 21.95 14.68 -35.26
N GLY A 447 22.93 15.05 -34.42
CA GLY A 447 23.32 16.43 -34.16
C GLY A 447 22.47 17.19 -33.14
N GLN A 448 21.46 16.58 -32.52
CA GLN A 448 20.63 17.21 -31.48
C GLN A 448 21.21 17.03 -30.07
N VAL A 449 20.74 17.84 -29.12
CA VAL A 449 20.99 17.63 -27.70
C VAL A 449 19.97 16.62 -27.19
N VAL A 450 20.43 15.62 -26.45
CA VAL A 450 19.57 14.66 -25.76
C VAL A 450 18.75 15.41 -24.71
N VAL A 451 17.44 15.30 -24.84
CA VAL A 451 16.46 15.84 -23.91
C VAL A 451 15.66 14.70 -23.28
N GLU A 452 15.05 15.00 -22.13
CA GLU A 452 14.26 14.05 -21.35
C GLU A 452 13.05 13.54 -22.14
N ALA A 453 12.66 12.29 -21.90
CA ALA A 453 11.55 11.68 -22.60
C ALA A 453 10.21 12.30 -22.21
N ASN A 454 9.30 12.43 -23.18
CA ASN A 454 7.93 12.82 -22.89
C ASN A 454 7.09 11.56 -22.63
N ARG A 455 6.58 11.46 -21.39
CA ARG A 455 5.79 10.32 -20.92
C ARG A 455 4.29 10.59 -20.91
N ASP A 456 3.84 11.73 -21.42
CA ASP A 456 2.43 12.06 -21.57
C ASP A 456 1.87 11.39 -22.85
N PRO A 457 0.97 10.39 -22.73
CA PRO A 457 0.39 9.72 -23.90
C PRO A 457 -0.43 10.65 -24.81
N SER A 458 -0.81 11.84 -24.32
CA SER A 458 -1.54 12.84 -25.10
C SER A 458 -0.65 13.73 -25.96
N HIS A 459 0.68 13.65 -25.81
CA HIS A 459 1.63 14.48 -26.53
C HIS A 459 2.17 13.79 -27.79
N ASP A 460 2.33 14.54 -28.89
CA ASP A 460 2.84 14.05 -30.19
C ASP A 460 4.24 13.43 -30.16
N GLN A 461 4.98 13.62 -29.06
CA GLN A 461 6.35 13.12 -28.87
C GLN A 461 6.41 12.06 -27.77
N PHE A 462 5.26 11.44 -27.44
CA PHE A 462 5.16 10.37 -26.47
C PHE A 462 6.11 9.21 -26.81
N GLY A 463 6.86 8.78 -25.79
CA GLY A 463 7.73 7.62 -25.84
C GLY A 463 9.18 7.96 -25.49
N ALA A 464 10.06 6.96 -25.62
CA ALA A 464 11.47 7.12 -25.32
C ALA A 464 12.39 6.34 -26.23
N SER A 465 13.57 6.92 -26.42
CA SER A 465 14.76 6.29 -26.98
C SER A 465 15.67 5.85 -25.86
N PHE A 466 16.11 4.60 -25.87
CA PHE A 466 17.02 4.07 -24.87
C PHE A 466 18.43 4.01 -25.44
N LEU A 467 19.34 4.80 -24.88
CA LEU A 467 20.74 4.86 -25.31
C LEU A 467 21.58 3.98 -24.39
N ARG A 468 22.05 2.85 -24.91
CA ARG A 468 22.89 1.91 -24.15
C ARG A 468 24.37 2.26 -24.32
N PRO A 469 25.11 2.60 -23.25
CA PRO A 469 26.55 2.81 -23.35
C PRO A 469 27.29 1.54 -23.75
N ILE A 470 28.28 1.68 -24.65
CA ILE A 470 29.14 0.60 -25.14
C ILE A 470 30.61 1.02 -25.11
N GLU A 471 31.50 0.05 -24.90
CA GLU A 471 32.95 0.28 -24.96
C GLU A 471 33.48 -0.02 -26.37
N ASN A 472 33.06 -1.15 -26.97
CA ASN A 472 33.48 -1.59 -28.29
C ASN A 472 32.30 -1.68 -29.28
N ALA A 473 32.59 -1.54 -30.58
CA ALA A 473 31.57 -1.66 -31.64
C ALA A 473 30.99 -3.08 -31.73
N GLU A 474 31.76 -4.10 -31.35
CA GLU A 474 31.34 -5.50 -31.28
C GLU A 474 30.23 -5.72 -30.22
N ASP A 475 30.15 -4.86 -29.20
CA ASP A 475 29.10 -4.89 -28.17
C ASP A 475 27.72 -4.43 -28.69
N ALA A 476 27.64 -3.98 -29.94
CA ALA A 476 26.40 -3.62 -30.61
C ALA A 476 25.68 -4.82 -31.25
N ILE A 477 26.36 -5.95 -31.44
CA ILE A 477 25.82 -7.10 -32.18
C ILE A 477 24.86 -7.91 -31.31
N GLU A 478 23.57 -7.89 -31.65
CA GLU A 478 22.62 -8.91 -31.21
C GLU A 478 22.62 -10.05 -32.23
N GLU A 479 23.10 -11.24 -31.85
CA GLU A 479 22.67 -12.45 -32.55
C GLU A 479 21.24 -12.78 -32.08
N ASP A 480 20.26 -12.58 -32.96
CA ASP A 480 18.87 -12.97 -32.74
C ASP A 480 18.78 -14.43 -32.28
N GLY A 481 17.83 -14.75 -31.41
CA GLY A 481 17.77 -16.06 -30.76
C GLY A 481 16.37 -16.64 -30.63
N ASN A 482 15.43 -16.23 -31.49
CA ASN A 482 14.13 -16.87 -31.66
C ASN A 482 13.81 -16.94 -33.15
N ALA A 483 13.66 -18.17 -33.65
CA ALA A 483 13.25 -18.47 -35.02
C ALA A 483 11.73 -18.29 -35.21
N ASP A 484 11.17 -17.18 -34.77
CA ASP A 484 9.78 -16.81 -35.08
C ASP A 484 9.69 -15.32 -35.44
N THR A 485 9.24 -15.09 -36.67
CA THR A 485 8.83 -13.84 -37.36
C THR A 485 9.87 -13.02 -38.14
N ASP A 486 9.54 -12.87 -39.44
CA ASP A 486 10.11 -12.02 -40.49
C ASP A 486 10.41 -10.58 -40.03
N THR A 487 11.56 -10.37 -39.40
CA THR A 487 12.12 -9.03 -39.25
C THR A 487 13.56 -9.08 -39.71
N GLN A 488 13.88 -8.34 -40.78
CA GLN A 488 15.26 -8.14 -41.21
C GLN A 488 16.11 -7.66 -40.01
N PRO A 489 17.38 -8.06 -39.90
CA PRO A 489 18.27 -7.54 -38.86
C PRO A 489 18.38 -6.02 -39.05
N ASN A 490 17.75 -5.25 -38.16
CA ASN A 490 17.98 -3.81 -38.12
C ASN A 490 19.47 -3.58 -37.81
N GLU A 491 20.21 -2.98 -38.73
CA GLU A 491 21.54 -2.43 -38.44
C GLU A 491 21.41 -1.50 -37.23
N LYS A 492 21.99 -1.90 -36.09
CA LYS A 492 21.91 -1.09 -34.89
C LYS A 492 22.73 0.18 -35.08
N GLU A 493 22.08 1.32 -34.91
CA GLU A 493 22.72 2.63 -35.09
C GLU A 493 23.60 2.96 -33.86
N ILE A 494 24.91 3.05 -34.09
CA ILE A 494 25.90 3.51 -33.10
C ILE A 494 26.02 5.04 -33.20
N TYR A 495 26.05 5.71 -32.04
CA TYR A 495 26.20 7.15 -31.91
C TYR A 495 27.32 7.50 -30.91
N GLN A 496 27.88 8.71 -31.03
CA GLN A 496 28.70 9.37 -30.04
C GLN A 496 27.89 10.45 -29.32
N LEU A 497 27.84 10.37 -28.00
CA LEU A 497 27.15 11.30 -27.10
C LEU A 497 28.18 12.14 -26.34
N CYS A 498 28.10 13.46 -26.45
CA CYS A 498 28.89 14.37 -25.63
C CYS A 498 28.32 14.45 -24.21
N VAL A 499 29.05 13.95 -23.22
CA VAL A 499 28.57 13.92 -21.82
C VAL A 499 28.66 15.27 -21.11
N ARG A 500 29.31 16.27 -21.74
CA ARG A 500 29.37 17.64 -21.24
C ARG A 500 28.16 18.47 -21.64
N CYS A 501 27.71 18.39 -22.90
CA CYS A 501 26.59 19.21 -23.41
C CYS A 501 25.37 18.42 -23.90
N GLY A 502 25.40 17.10 -23.88
CA GLY A 502 24.30 16.23 -24.29
C GLY A 502 24.14 16.06 -25.80
N LYS A 503 24.99 16.67 -26.64
CA LYS A 503 24.87 16.55 -28.10
C LYS A 503 25.22 15.14 -28.58
N ILE A 504 24.32 14.51 -29.35
CA ILE A 504 24.49 13.16 -29.91
C ILE A 504 24.64 13.22 -31.42
N ALA A 505 25.55 12.43 -31.99
CA ALA A 505 25.71 12.30 -33.44
C ALA A 505 26.22 10.91 -33.85
N LYS A 506 26.00 10.46 -35.10
CA LYS A 506 26.56 9.19 -35.61
C LYS A 506 28.10 9.27 -35.65
N ASP A 507 28.59 10.42 -36.11
CA ASP A 507 30.00 10.82 -36.03
C ASP A 507 30.28 11.64 -34.76
N LYS A 508 31.43 12.32 -34.71
CA LYS A 508 31.77 13.24 -33.61
C LYS A 508 30.80 14.44 -33.57
N PRO A 509 30.13 14.70 -32.43
CA PRO A 509 29.23 15.85 -32.29
C PRO A 509 29.98 17.17 -32.48
N ARG A 510 29.45 18.05 -33.35
CA ARG A 510 29.97 19.42 -33.57
C ARG A 510 29.62 20.32 -32.39
N CYS A 511 30.30 20.13 -31.26
CA CYS A 511 30.13 20.90 -30.02
C CYS A 511 31.44 21.41 -29.42
N GLY A 512 32.60 21.08 -30.00
CA GLY A 512 33.92 21.51 -29.51
C GLY A 512 34.46 20.73 -28.32
N HIS A 513 33.69 19.81 -27.74
CA HIS A 513 34.10 19.00 -26.59
C HIS A 513 34.75 17.67 -26.99
N SER A 514 35.62 17.13 -26.12
CA SER A 514 36.27 15.82 -26.25
C SER A 514 35.65 14.73 -25.36
N ASP A 515 34.74 15.10 -24.46
CA ASP A 515 34.11 14.20 -23.50
C ASP A 515 32.99 13.37 -24.18
N LEU A 516 33.37 12.29 -24.86
CA LEU A 516 32.47 11.50 -25.72
C LEU A 516 32.23 10.08 -25.18
N LEU A 517 30.98 9.64 -25.22
CA LEU A 517 30.53 8.30 -24.87
C LEU A 517 29.90 7.63 -26.10
N ARG A 518 30.28 6.38 -26.41
CA ARG A 518 29.62 5.62 -27.47
C ARG A 518 28.33 4.99 -26.93
N VAL A 519 27.25 5.09 -27.69
CA VAL A 519 25.94 4.53 -27.33
C VAL A 519 25.29 3.82 -28.50
N VAL A 520 24.54 2.77 -28.21
CA VAL A 520 23.63 2.11 -29.17
C VAL A 520 22.22 2.61 -28.88
N LYS A 521 21.53 3.09 -29.91
CA LYS A 521 20.14 3.55 -29.79
C LYS A 521 19.17 2.38 -29.97
N GLU A 522 18.28 2.19 -28.99
CA GLU A 522 17.28 1.13 -28.97
C GLU A 522 15.88 1.76 -28.77
N GLU A 523 14.95 1.46 -29.68
CA GLU A 523 13.59 2.04 -29.73
C GLU A 523 12.56 0.98 -30.13
N SER A 524 11.30 1.18 -29.74
CA SER A 524 10.17 0.36 -30.20
C SER A 524 9.56 0.95 -31.48
N ASN A 525 9.33 0.08 -32.48
CA ASN A 525 8.60 0.43 -33.70
C ASN A 525 7.05 0.39 -33.52
N SER A 526 6.56 0.11 -32.31
CA SER A 526 5.12 0.01 -32.01
C SER A 526 4.68 1.24 -31.20
N ASP A 527 3.65 1.93 -31.66
CA ASP A 527 3.12 3.12 -30.98
C ASP A 527 2.49 2.78 -29.61
N ASP A 528 1.84 1.63 -29.48
CA ASP A 528 1.28 1.13 -28.20
C ASP A 528 2.35 0.83 -27.13
N LYS A 529 3.62 0.77 -27.53
CA LYS A 529 4.79 0.52 -26.65
C LYS A 529 5.92 1.48 -26.96
N ALA A 530 5.59 2.71 -27.34
CA ALA A 530 6.55 3.74 -27.73
C ALA A 530 7.55 4.10 -26.62
N ASP A 531 7.23 3.73 -25.38
CA ASP A 531 7.95 4.05 -24.15
C ASP A 531 8.83 2.90 -23.63
N GLN A 532 8.84 1.74 -24.31
CA GLN A 532 9.46 0.47 -23.87
C GLN A 532 10.38 -0.13 -24.93
N ILE A 533 11.17 -1.15 -24.56
CA ILE A 533 11.92 -1.98 -25.54
C ILE A 533 11.50 -3.45 -25.48
N LYS A 534 11.61 -4.18 -26.60
CA LYS A 534 11.19 -5.60 -26.66
C LYS A 534 12.06 -6.53 -25.80
N ARG A 535 13.35 -6.22 -25.73
CA ARG A 535 14.36 -7.01 -25.00
C ARG A 535 15.53 -6.12 -24.62
N CYS A 536 16.28 -6.53 -23.60
CA CYS A 536 17.52 -5.86 -23.23
C CYS A 536 18.61 -6.12 -24.27
N GLY A 537 19.17 -5.08 -24.90
CA GLY A 537 20.24 -5.22 -25.87
C GLY A 537 21.59 -5.70 -25.33
N ALA A 538 21.74 -5.81 -24.01
CA ALA A 538 22.93 -6.38 -23.37
C ALA A 538 22.82 -7.88 -23.03
N CYS A 539 21.71 -8.33 -22.45
CA CYS A 539 21.55 -9.73 -22.00
C CYS A 539 20.48 -10.54 -22.75
N GLY A 540 19.70 -9.89 -23.61
CA GLY A 540 18.59 -10.51 -24.35
C GLY A 540 17.37 -10.86 -23.49
N TYR A 541 17.28 -10.33 -22.25
CA TYR A 541 16.12 -10.54 -21.39
C TYR A 541 14.87 -9.92 -22.02
N ASN A 542 13.81 -10.71 -22.11
CA ASN A 542 12.47 -10.30 -22.53
C ASN A 542 11.54 -10.59 -21.35
N ALA A 543 10.80 -9.57 -20.89
CA ALA A 543 9.94 -9.70 -19.71
C ALA A 543 8.52 -10.24 -20.01
N ALA A 544 8.37 -10.98 -21.12
CA ALA A 544 7.16 -11.72 -21.48
C ALA A 544 5.87 -10.90 -21.37
N GLY A 545 5.88 -9.68 -21.93
CA GLY A 545 4.74 -8.76 -21.92
C GLY A 545 4.92 -7.52 -21.04
N ARG A 546 5.91 -7.51 -20.13
CA ARG A 546 6.35 -6.31 -19.38
C ARG A 546 7.54 -5.61 -20.07
N ASP A 547 7.88 -4.40 -19.63
CA ASP A 547 9.11 -3.72 -20.07
C ASP A 547 10.35 -4.38 -19.42
N PRO A 548 11.30 -4.94 -20.20
CA PRO A 548 12.55 -5.52 -19.71
C PRO A 548 13.51 -4.48 -19.12
N VAL A 549 13.40 -3.22 -19.52
CA VAL A 549 14.13 -2.09 -18.93
C VAL A 549 13.14 -1.31 -18.05
N ARG A 550 13.60 -0.77 -16.93
CA ARG A 550 12.75 0.02 -16.04
C ARG A 550 13.49 1.25 -15.59
N GLU A 551 12.83 2.39 -15.62
CA GLU A 551 13.35 3.57 -14.96
C GLU A 551 13.52 3.32 -13.46
N ILE A 552 14.42 4.08 -12.85
CA ILE A 552 14.60 4.09 -11.40
C ILE A 552 13.58 5.05 -10.78
N THR A 553 12.34 4.78 -11.10
CA THR A 553 11.17 5.36 -10.45
C THR A 553 10.54 4.25 -9.63
N HIS A 554 10.00 4.57 -8.45
CA HIS A 554 9.29 3.56 -7.69
C HIS A 554 7.80 3.58 -8.03
N GLY A 555 7.36 2.47 -8.63
CA GLY A 555 5.93 2.16 -8.77
C GLY A 555 5.23 2.14 -7.42
N THR A 556 3.92 2.40 -7.45
CA THR A 556 3.11 2.63 -6.25
C THR A 556 3.24 1.51 -5.22
N ASP A 557 3.10 0.25 -5.58
CA ASP A 557 2.71 -0.75 -4.57
C ASP A 557 3.86 -1.54 -3.91
N GLY A 558 5.02 -1.65 -4.56
CA GLY A 558 6.20 -2.32 -3.98
C GLY A 558 6.68 -1.67 -2.68
N PRO A 559 7.01 -0.36 -2.67
CA PRO A 559 7.34 0.38 -1.45
C PRO A 559 6.23 0.31 -0.40
N HIS A 560 4.97 0.47 -0.81
CA HIS A 560 3.85 0.40 0.12
C HIS A 560 3.76 -0.96 0.81
N SER A 561 4.03 -2.06 0.10
CA SER A 561 4.05 -3.41 0.67
C SER A 561 5.19 -3.59 1.68
N VAL A 562 6.38 -3.08 1.37
CA VAL A 562 7.53 -3.10 2.30
C VAL A 562 7.22 -2.32 3.58
N ILE A 563 6.63 -1.13 3.46
CA ILE A 563 6.25 -0.29 4.60
C ILE A 563 5.17 -0.99 5.43
N ALA A 564 4.07 -1.42 4.82
CA ALA A 564 2.96 -2.08 5.52
C ALA A 564 3.41 -3.37 6.22
N THR A 565 4.25 -4.17 5.56
CA THR A 565 4.83 -5.40 6.12
C THR A 565 5.76 -5.08 7.30
N THR A 566 6.56 -4.02 7.21
CA THR A 566 7.45 -3.58 8.30
C THR A 566 6.66 -3.09 9.51
N LEU A 567 5.60 -2.30 9.28
CA LEU A 567 4.68 -1.90 10.34
C LEU A 567 4.05 -3.13 11.00
N TYR A 568 3.49 -4.05 10.20
CA TYR A 568 2.83 -5.25 10.71
C TYR A 568 3.75 -6.11 11.58
N GLN A 569 5.00 -6.29 11.16
CA GLN A 569 5.98 -7.08 11.91
C GLN A 569 6.29 -6.50 13.28
N ASN A 570 6.49 -5.18 13.35
CA ASN A 570 6.91 -4.50 14.58
C ASN A 570 5.75 -4.13 15.51
N LEU A 571 4.51 -4.16 15.03
CA LEU A 571 3.31 -3.97 15.86
C LEU A 571 3.15 -5.10 16.88
N GLU A 572 2.66 -4.76 18.07
CA GLU A 572 2.51 -5.73 19.16
C GLU A 572 1.37 -6.74 18.93
N PRO A 573 1.51 -7.98 19.45
CA PRO A 573 0.43 -8.95 19.43
C PRO A 573 -0.88 -8.39 20.00
N GLY A 574 -1.99 -8.61 19.30
CA GLY A 574 -3.32 -8.09 19.69
C GLY A 574 -3.61 -6.64 19.30
N ARG A 575 -2.63 -5.90 18.74
CA ARG A 575 -2.80 -4.53 18.22
C ARG A 575 -2.20 -4.32 16.82
N LYS A 576 -2.05 -5.40 16.04
CA LYS A 576 -1.55 -5.36 14.66
C LYS A 576 -2.62 -4.87 13.68
N LYS A 577 -2.99 -3.60 13.80
CA LYS A 577 -3.99 -2.93 12.94
C LYS A 577 -3.39 -1.72 12.25
N ILE A 578 -3.47 -1.69 10.93
CA ILE A 578 -2.99 -0.60 10.08
C ILE A 578 -4.17 -0.10 9.25
N LEU A 579 -4.46 1.18 9.36
CA LEU A 579 -5.40 1.85 8.47
C LEU A 579 -4.62 2.47 7.31
N ALA A 580 -4.67 1.87 6.14
CA ALA A 580 -3.98 2.35 4.96
C ALA A 580 -4.91 3.24 4.12
N PHE A 581 -4.48 4.43 3.73
CA PHE A 581 -5.26 5.36 2.92
C PHE A 581 -4.66 5.53 1.54
N ALA A 582 -5.53 5.57 0.52
CA ALA A 582 -5.22 6.02 -0.83
C ALA A 582 -6.35 6.93 -1.36
N ASP A 583 -6.06 7.87 -2.25
CA ASP A 583 -7.11 8.76 -2.79
C ASP A 583 -8.01 8.04 -3.80
N GLY A 584 -7.42 7.14 -4.59
CA GLY A 584 -8.13 6.35 -5.60
C GLY A 584 -8.82 5.12 -5.01
N ARG A 585 -10.10 4.90 -5.38
CA ARG A 585 -10.81 3.64 -5.04
C ARG A 585 -10.12 2.42 -5.65
N GLN A 586 -9.74 2.50 -6.92
CA GLN A 586 -9.01 1.43 -7.61
C GLN A 586 -7.63 1.20 -6.98
N GLU A 587 -6.93 2.26 -6.57
CA GLU A 587 -5.65 2.14 -5.88
C GLU A 587 -5.77 1.44 -4.53
N ALA A 588 -6.84 1.72 -3.77
CA ALA A 588 -7.12 1.06 -2.50
C ALA A 588 -7.41 -0.43 -2.69
N ALA A 589 -8.27 -0.78 -3.65
CA ALA A 589 -8.62 -2.17 -3.99
C ALA A 589 -7.42 -2.98 -4.47
N PHE A 590 -6.67 -2.44 -5.45
CA PHE A 590 -5.50 -3.11 -6.02
C PHE A 590 -4.43 -3.37 -4.96
N PHE A 591 -4.20 -2.42 -4.05
CA PHE A 591 -3.23 -2.60 -2.98
C PHE A 591 -3.62 -3.66 -1.97
N ALA A 592 -4.91 -3.77 -1.63
CA ALA A 592 -5.36 -4.83 -0.74
C ALA A 592 -4.98 -6.20 -1.30
N TRP A 593 -5.33 -6.45 -2.57
CA TRP A 593 -4.96 -7.67 -3.29
C TRP A 593 -3.44 -7.85 -3.43
N TYR A 594 -2.71 -6.79 -3.80
CA TYR A 594 -1.27 -6.88 -4.02
C TYR A 594 -0.50 -7.16 -2.73
N LEU A 595 -0.84 -6.47 -1.62
CA LEU A 595 -0.22 -6.69 -0.32
C LEU A 595 -0.50 -8.10 0.17
N ASP A 596 -1.75 -8.55 0.08
CA ASP A 596 -2.14 -9.91 0.45
C ASP A 596 -1.33 -10.95 -0.32
N LYS A 597 -1.33 -10.88 -1.66
CA LYS A 597 -0.59 -11.81 -2.51
C LYS A 597 0.91 -11.78 -2.27
N SER A 598 1.51 -10.58 -2.20
CA SER A 598 2.95 -10.44 -2.01
C SER A 598 3.41 -10.94 -0.64
N TYR A 599 2.65 -10.66 0.43
CA TYR A 599 2.94 -11.17 1.76
C TYR A 599 2.76 -12.68 1.85
N HIS A 600 1.74 -13.25 1.21
CA HIS A 600 1.57 -14.71 1.12
C HIS A 600 2.75 -15.39 0.43
N ASP A 601 3.26 -14.84 -0.69
CA ASP A 601 4.44 -15.37 -1.37
C ASP A 601 5.70 -15.29 -0.47
N ILE A 602 5.86 -14.21 0.29
CA ILE A 602 6.94 -14.04 1.28
C ILE A 602 6.82 -15.08 2.42
N LEU A 603 5.61 -15.24 2.97
CA LEU A 603 5.34 -16.16 4.07
C LEU A 603 5.60 -17.60 3.65
N ASN A 604 5.18 -18.00 2.45
CA ASN A 604 5.45 -19.32 1.88
C ASN A 604 6.96 -19.60 1.79
N ARG A 605 7.76 -18.65 1.29
CA ARG A 605 9.23 -18.80 1.22
C ARG A 605 9.87 -18.89 2.60
N ASN A 606 9.46 -18.05 3.55
CA ASN A 606 9.90 -18.14 4.95
C ASN A 606 9.58 -19.52 5.55
N LEU A 607 8.38 -20.01 5.28
CA LEU A 607 7.91 -21.30 5.77
C LEU A 607 8.67 -22.48 5.15
N PHE A 608 8.94 -22.46 3.84
CA PHE A 608 9.78 -23.47 3.20
C PHE A 608 11.19 -23.50 3.77
N LEU A 609 11.78 -22.33 4.05
CA LEU A 609 13.07 -22.26 4.73
C LEU A 609 13.02 -22.90 6.13
N ARG A 610 11.96 -22.62 6.90
CA ARG A 610 11.74 -23.23 8.23
C ARG A 610 11.53 -24.75 8.15
N ILE A 611 10.76 -25.23 7.17
CA ILE A 611 10.55 -26.66 6.91
C ILE A 611 11.88 -27.33 6.62
N ALA A 612 12.67 -26.78 5.70
CA ALA A 612 13.98 -27.31 5.34
C ALA A 612 14.93 -27.31 6.55
N ARG A 613 14.92 -26.27 7.41
CA ARG A 613 15.69 -26.20 8.67
C ARG A 613 15.22 -27.22 9.72
N SER A 614 14.00 -27.76 9.61
CA SER A 614 13.43 -28.71 10.58
C SER A 614 13.87 -30.17 10.40
N PHE A 615 14.60 -30.48 9.33
CA PHE A 615 15.20 -31.80 9.13
C PHE A 615 16.42 -31.92 10.05
N GLN A 616 16.37 -32.87 11.01
CA GLN A 616 17.31 -32.99 12.14
C GLN A 616 18.76 -33.17 11.70
N ASP A 617 18.98 -34.00 10.68
CA ASP A 617 20.22 -34.10 9.92
C ASP A 617 19.91 -33.62 8.50
N PHE A 618 20.69 -32.66 7.98
CA PHE A 618 20.56 -32.32 6.56
C PHE A 618 20.94 -33.55 5.75
N PRO A 619 19.99 -34.18 5.04
CA PRO A 619 20.33 -35.37 4.27
C PRO A 619 21.44 -34.99 3.29
N ALA A 620 22.54 -35.75 3.29
CA ALA A 620 23.66 -35.48 2.41
C ALA A 620 23.24 -35.46 0.93
N GLY A 621 22.23 -36.28 0.59
CA GLY A 621 21.60 -36.33 -0.73
C GLY A 621 20.56 -35.22 -1.02
N GLY A 622 20.26 -34.34 -0.04
CA GLY A 622 19.22 -33.31 -0.14
C GLY A 622 17.81 -33.85 0.11
N ILE A 623 16.83 -32.95 0.15
CA ILE A 623 15.45 -33.24 0.56
C ILE A 623 14.56 -33.34 -0.70
N ALA A 624 13.83 -34.43 -0.89
CA ALA A 624 12.92 -34.55 -2.02
C ALA A 624 11.70 -33.63 -1.85
N LEU A 625 11.11 -33.17 -2.96
CA LEU A 625 9.91 -32.33 -2.93
C LEU A 625 8.77 -32.98 -2.13
N ALA A 626 8.58 -34.29 -2.28
CA ALA A 626 7.58 -35.04 -1.53
C ALA A 626 7.83 -35.00 -0.01
N ASP A 627 9.09 -35.10 0.43
CA ASP A 627 9.42 -35.06 1.86
C ASP A 627 9.22 -33.65 2.43
N ILE A 628 9.48 -32.60 1.65
CA ILE A 628 9.19 -31.21 2.02
C ILE A 628 7.68 -31.04 2.21
N ALA A 629 6.88 -31.53 1.26
CA ALA A 629 5.42 -31.45 1.31
C ALA A 629 4.87 -32.26 2.50
N ASP A 630 5.33 -33.49 2.72
CA ASP A 630 4.93 -34.32 3.86
C ASP A 630 5.28 -33.66 5.18
N ARG A 631 6.50 -33.13 5.32
CA ARG A 631 6.92 -32.41 6.53
C ARG A 631 6.10 -31.13 6.76
N ALA A 632 5.75 -30.43 5.69
CA ALA A 632 4.86 -29.27 5.75
C ALA A 632 3.47 -29.67 6.27
N ILE A 633 2.91 -30.78 5.79
CA ILE A 633 1.62 -31.33 6.22
C ILE A 633 1.67 -31.79 7.69
N GLU A 634 2.78 -32.40 8.12
CA GLU A 634 2.90 -32.90 9.50
C GLU A 634 3.11 -31.79 10.53
N LYS A 635 4.04 -30.86 10.27
CA LYS A 635 4.53 -29.90 11.28
C LYS A 635 4.08 -28.45 11.05
N PHE A 636 3.59 -28.12 9.86
CA PHE A 636 3.29 -26.74 9.45
C PHE A 636 1.93 -26.60 8.77
N ARG A 637 1.03 -27.59 8.90
CA ARG A 637 -0.29 -27.58 8.24
C ARG A 637 -1.11 -26.32 8.51
N ASP A 638 -0.99 -25.77 9.72
CA ASP A 638 -1.77 -24.61 10.15
C ASP A 638 -1.17 -23.28 9.63
N SER A 639 -0.05 -23.33 8.90
CA SER A 639 0.65 -22.14 8.38
C SER A 639 0.39 -21.84 6.90
N PHE A 640 -0.29 -22.73 6.15
CA PHE A 640 -0.53 -22.61 4.69
C PHE A 640 -2.01 -22.36 4.31
N GLY A 641 -2.90 -22.09 5.27
CA GLY A 641 -4.33 -21.87 5.02
C GLY A 641 -5.08 -21.39 6.26
N GLU A 642 -6.38 -21.13 6.12
CA GLU A 642 -7.22 -20.78 7.26
C GLU A 642 -7.52 -22.01 8.12
N THR A 643 -7.80 -21.80 9.41
CA THR A 643 -8.23 -22.86 10.33
C THR A 643 -9.50 -23.59 9.86
N SER A 644 -10.27 -22.97 8.97
CA SER A 644 -11.51 -23.47 8.32
C SER A 644 -11.27 -24.38 7.11
N ASP A 645 -10.08 -24.38 6.49
CA ASP A 645 -9.82 -25.16 5.27
C ASP A 645 -9.85 -26.67 5.51
N SER A 646 -10.38 -27.42 4.53
CA SER A 646 -10.34 -28.89 4.53
C SER A 646 -8.91 -29.42 4.35
N ASP A 647 -8.59 -30.58 4.91
CA ASP A 647 -7.25 -31.20 4.79
C ASP A 647 -6.80 -31.38 3.31
N PRO A 648 -7.66 -31.84 2.38
CA PRO A 648 -7.31 -31.91 0.96
C PRO A 648 -6.95 -30.55 0.35
N THR A 649 -7.68 -29.49 0.70
CA THR A 649 -7.39 -28.12 0.24
C THR A 649 -6.03 -27.65 0.73
N ARG A 650 -5.71 -27.89 2.01
CA ARG A 650 -4.41 -27.52 2.58
C ARG A 650 -3.25 -28.26 1.90
N ARG A 651 -3.40 -29.57 1.68
CA ARG A 651 -2.41 -30.37 0.97
C ARG A 651 -2.17 -29.85 -0.46
N LYS A 652 -3.25 -29.49 -1.18
CA LYS A 652 -3.15 -28.88 -2.51
C LYS A 652 -2.42 -27.53 -2.46
N ASN A 653 -2.73 -26.68 -1.48
CA ASN A 653 -2.08 -25.37 -1.31
C ASN A 653 -0.57 -25.48 -1.02
N ILE A 654 -0.16 -26.45 -0.20
CA ILE A 654 1.26 -26.74 0.08
C ILE A 654 1.99 -27.13 -1.21
N TRP A 655 1.45 -28.08 -1.98
CA TRP A 655 2.03 -28.51 -3.25
C TRP A 655 2.07 -27.36 -4.27
N HIS A 656 1.01 -26.57 -4.36
CA HIS A 656 0.95 -25.39 -5.19
C HIS A 656 2.06 -24.38 -4.85
N ALA A 657 2.23 -24.04 -3.56
CA ALA A 657 3.29 -23.14 -3.11
C ALA A 657 4.69 -23.71 -3.37
N LEU A 658 4.90 -25.02 -3.17
CA LEU A 658 6.18 -25.69 -3.37
C LEU A 658 6.58 -25.68 -4.84
N TYR A 659 5.65 -26.01 -5.74
CA TYR A 659 5.90 -25.95 -7.18
C TYR A 659 6.09 -24.51 -7.66
N ARG A 660 5.40 -23.51 -7.11
CA ARG A 660 5.65 -22.10 -7.43
C ARG A 660 7.08 -21.67 -7.08
N GLU A 661 7.61 -22.09 -5.94
CA GLU A 661 9.02 -21.83 -5.58
C GLU A 661 9.99 -22.65 -6.43
N PHE A 662 9.67 -23.92 -6.72
CA PHE A 662 10.50 -24.77 -7.57
C PHE A 662 10.59 -24.29 -9.02
N LEU A 663 9.54 -23.67 -9.55
CA LEU A 663 9.45 -23.24 -10.95
C LEU A 663 9.77 -21.75 -11.16
N THR A 664 9.99 -20.98 -10.09
CA THR A 664 10.15 -19.53 -10.20
C THR A 664 11.34 -19.14 -11.09
N ASP A 665 11.11 -18.18 -11.99
CA ASP A 665 12.13 -17.52 -12.79
C ASP A 665 12.60 -16.20 -12.16
N GLU A 666 12.02 -15.79 -11.02
CA GLU A 666 12.33 -14.56 -10.30
C GLU A 666 13.54 -14.74 -9.36
N GLN A 667 14.70 -15.05 -9.94
CA GLN A 667 15.94 -15.39 -9.20
C GLN A 667 16.32 -14.37 -8.14
N ARG A 668 16.13 -13.06 -8.37
CA ARG A 668 16.49 -12.01 -7.39
C ARG A 668 15.69 -12.06 -6.09
N ILE A 669 14.56 -12.77 -6.04
CA ILE A 669 13.68 -12.83 -4.88
C ILE A 669 13.33 -14.27 -4.46
N SER A 670 13.84 -15.29 -5.15
CA SER A 670 13.64 -16.69 -4.76
C SER A 670 14.58 -17.10 -3.62
N LEU A 671 14.29 -18.19 -2.92
CA LEU A 671 15.17 -18.72 -1.88
C LEU A 671 16.54 -19.10 -2.45
N GLU A 672 16.55 -19.61 -3.69
CA GLU A 672 17.78 -20.01 -4.39
C GLU A 672 18.64 -18.79 -4.75
N GLY A 673 18.07 -17.79 -5.40
CA GLY A 673 18.86 -16.66 -5.90
C GLY A 673 19.21 -15.60 -4.86
N VAL A 674 18.61 -15.66 -3.65
CA VAL A 674 19.13 -14.93 -2.47
C VAL A 674 20.13 -15.75 -1.64
N GLY A 675 20.46 -16.98 -2.07
CA GLY A 675 21.52 -17.80 -1.48
C GLY A 675 21.15 -18.51 -0.19
N LEU A 676 19.87 -18.85 0.02
CA LEU A 676 19.41 -19.61 1.20
C LEU A 676 19.33 -21.10 0.96
N VAL A 677 18.98 -21.49 -0.27
CA VAL A 677 18.83 -22.89 -0.69
C VAL A 677 19.48 -23.11 -2.05
N ARG A 678 19.64 -24.36 -2.44
CA ARG A 678 19.93 -24.74 -3.83
C ARG A 678 19.08 -25.91 -4.27
N TRP A 679 18.68 -25.90 -5.53
CA TRP A 679 18.08 -27.05 -6.19
C TRP A 679 19.18 -27.88 -6.85
N SER A 680 19.18 -29.18 -6.60
CA SER A 680 20.10 -30.14 -7.21
C SER A 680 19.35 -31.33 -7.77
N ILE A 681 20.05 -32.20 -8.50
CA ILE A 681 19.54 -33.47 -8.98
C ILE A 681 20.29 -34.59 -8.27
N GLU A 682 19.54 -35.52 -7.71
CA GLU A 682 20.07 -36.84 -7.35
C GLU A 682 20.24 -37.62 -8.64
N PHE A 683 21.46 -37.64 -9.20
CA PHE A 683 21.71 -38.35 -10.45
C PHE A 683 21.47 -39.86 -10.24
N PRO A 684 20.65 -40.51 -11.09
CA PRO A 684 20.40 -41.94 -11.00
C PRO A 684 21.69 -42.75 -11.13
N LYS A 685 21.77 -43.94 -10.52
CA LYS A 685 22.95 -44.82 -10.61
C LYS A 685 23.30 -45.22 -12.05
N TRP A 686 22.31 -45.26 -12.93
CA TRP A 686 22.51 -45.57 -14.36
C TRP A 686 23.10 -44.38 -15.15
N PHE A 687 23.02 -43.17 -14.61
CA PHE A 687 23.48 -41.98 -15.32
C PHE A 687 25.01 -41.91 -15.26
N THR A 688 25.62 -41.81 -16.43
CA THR A 688 27.05 -41.60 -16.59
C THR A 688 27.29 -40.28 -17.33
N VAL A 689 28.30 -39.53 -16.90
CA VAL A 689 28.67 -38.28 -17.58
C VAL A 689 29.15 -38.61 -19.00
N PRO A 690 28.61 -37.94 -20.04
CA PRO A 690 29.08 -38.12 -21.41
C PRO A 690 30.60 -37.92 -21.53
N PRO A 691 31.36 -38.87 -22.11
CA PRO A 691 32.81 -38.77 -22.24
C PRO A 691 33.29 -37.50 -22.95
N ILE A 692 32.48 -36.97 -23.88
CA ILE A 692 32.77 -35.73 -24.61
C ILE A 692 33.05 -34.57 -23.66
N LEU A 693 32.35 -34.46 -22.52
CA LEU A 693 32.56 -33.36 -21.57
C LEU A 693 33.90 -33.44 -20.82
N ARG A 694 34.50 -34.63 -20.74
CA ARG A 694 35.74 -34.89 -20.02
C ARG A 694 36.98 -34.84 -20.93
N GLN A 695 36.77 -34.73 -22.24
CA GLN A 695 37.82 -34.67 -23.25
C GLN A 695 37.98 -33.22 -23.77
N PRO A 696 39.12 -32.88 -24.39
CA PRO A 696 39.26 -31.62 -25.11
C PRO A 696 38.13 -31.46 -26.14
N PRO A 697 37.55 -30.26 -26.30
CA PRO A 697 37.97 -28.96 -25.77
C PRO A 697 37.37 -28.61 -24.39
N TRP A 698 36.44 -29.40 -23.86
CA TRP A 698 35.73 -29.11 -22.60
C TRP A 698 36.57 -29.42 -21.36
N SER A 699 37.24 -30.58 -21.35
CA SER A 699 38.16 -31.06 -20.31
C SER A 699 37.64 -30.91 -18.86
N LEU A 700 36.33 -31.09 -18.66
CA LEU A 700 35.71 -30.91 -17.36
C LEU A 700 36.01 -32.08 -16.44
N THR A 701 36.18 -31.78 -15.15
CA THR A 701 36.15 -32.81 -14.11
C THR A 701 34.75 -33.43 -14.01
N GLU A 702 34.63 -34.65 -13.48
CA GLU A 702 33.32 -35.30 -13.27
C GLU A 702 32.33 -34.42 -12.50
N PRO A 703 32.71 -33.73 -11.39
CA PRO A 703 31.81 -32.81 -10.70
C PRO A 703 31.40 -31.60 -11.57
N GLN A 704 32.34 -30.97 -12.26
CA GLN A 704 32.05 -29.82 -13.13
C GLN A 704 31.12 -30.20 -14.30
N ALA A 705 31.27 -31.40 -14.85
CA ALA A 705 30.41 -31.90 -15.91
C ALA A 705 28.97 -32.14 -15.40
N ARG A 706 28.81 -32.68 -14.18
CA ARG A 706 27.49 -32.81 -13.54
C ARG A 706 26.85 -31.45 -13.24
N ASP A 707 27.64 -30.49 -12.75
CA ASP A 707 27.18 -29.12 -12.51
C ASP A 707 26.75 -28.43 -13.81
N LEU A 708 27.49 -28.62 -14.91
CA LEU A 708 27.09 -28.12 -16.23
C LEU A 708 25.75 -28.72 -16.66
N ILE A 709 25.56 -30.02 -16.51
CA ILE A 709 24.32 -30.70 -16.85
C ILE A 709 23.16 -30.20 -15.97
N LEU A 710 23.40 -29.97 -14.67
CA LEU A 710 22.42 -29.35 -13.77
C LEU A 710 22.03 -27.94 -14.23
N ILE A 711 23.00 -27.11 -14.65
CA ILE A 711 22.72 -25.77 -15.22
C ILE A 711 21.85 -25.89 -16.48
N LEU A 712 22.15 -26.85 -17.37
CA LEU A 712 21.37 -27.08 -18.59
C LEU A 712 19.94 -27.55 -18.26
N LEU A 713 19.76 -28.45 -17.30
CA LEU A 713 18.46 -28.92 -16.83
C LEU A 713 17.66 -27.81 -16.12
N ASN A 714 18.33 -26.92 -15.39
CA ASN A 714 17.71 -25.71 -14.84
C ASN A 714 17.07 -24.85 -15.93
N THR A 715 17.61 -24.83 -17.16
CA THR A 715 16.95 -24.11 -18.27
C THR A 715 15.60 -24.71 -18.66
N MET A 716 15.39 -26.02 -18.45
CA MET A 716 14.07 -26.65 -18.60
C MET A 716 13.15 -26.28 -17.43
N ARG A 717 13.67 -26.29 -16.19
CA ARG A 717 12.92 -25.97 -14.97
C ARG A 717 12.35 -24.54 -15.02
N THR A 718 13.21 -23.55 -15.27
CA THR A 718 12.80 -22.13 -15.35
C THR A 718 12.00 -21.80 -16.61
N SER A 719 11.98 -22.70 -17.59
CA SER A 719 11.12 -22.60 -18.77
C SER A 719 9.79 -23.34 -18.62
N TYR A 720 9.46 -23.82 -17.41
CA TYR A 720 8.22 -24.54 -17.11
C TYR A 720 8.08 -25.91 -17.79
N ALA A 721 9.21 -26.55 -18.13
CA ALA A 721 9.22 -27.90 -18.71
C ALA A 721 9.47 -28.97 -17.63
N VAL A 722 8.54 -29.05 -16.69
CA VAL A 722 8.56 -29.97 -15.54
C VAL A 722 7.21 -30.69 -15.47
N GLU A 723 7.22 -31.98 -15.20
CA GLU A 723 6.00 -32.75 -14.93
C GLU A 723 5.51 -32.53 -13.50
N LEU A 724 4.18 -32.52 -13.27
CA LEU A 724 3.64 -32.27 -11.93
C LEU A 724 3.34 -33.60 -11.24
N LYS A 725 4.22 -34.01 -10.33
CA LYS A 725 4.05 -35.24 -9.53
C LYS A 725 3.83 -34.88 -8.06
N CYS A 726 2.67 -35.22 -7.53
CA CYS A 726 2.32 -35.02 -6.12
C CYS A 726 2.22 -36.40 -5.43
N LYS A 727 2.35 -36.41 -4.10
CA LYS A 727 2.21 -37.63 -3.28
C LYS A 727 0.81 -37.70 -2.66
N GLY A 728 0.30 -38.91 -2.45
CA GLY A 728 -1.01 -39.15 -1.84
C GLY A 728 -2.16 -38.94 -2.82
N ASP A 729 -3.26 -38.38 -2.33
CA ASP A 729 -4.50 -38.08 -3.03
C ASP A 729 -4.52 -36.71 -3.72
N VAL A 730 -3.41 -35.96 -3.64
CA VAL A 730 -3.32 -34.61 -4.23
C VAL A 730 -3.12 -34.71 -5.73
N THR A 731 -4.02 -34.08 -6.50
CA THR A 731 -3.87 -33.87 -7.94
C THR A 731 -3.73 -32.37 -8.21
N LEU A 732 -2.70 -32.00 -8.99
CA LEU A 732 -2.42 -30.61 -9.37
C LEU A 732 -2.29 -30.52 -10.89
N GLY A 733 -3.13 -29.69 -11.51
CA GLY A 733 -3.05 -29.38 -12.94
C GLY A 733 -2.17 -28.15 -13.21
N TRP A 734 -1.69 -28.00 -14.45
CA TRP A 734 -0.92 -26.82 -14.82
C TRP A 734 -1.68 -25.50 -14.63
N GLN A 735 -2.98 -25.51 -14.92
CA GLN A 735 -3.86 -24.36 -14.73
C GLN A 735 -4.02 -23.95 -13.26
N ASP A 736 -3.79 -24.86 -12.31
CA ASP A 736 -3.78 -24.53 -10.88
C ASP A 736 -2.55 -23.67 -10.52
N LEU A 737 -1.43 -23.83 -11.23
CA LEU A 737 -0.17 -23.13 -10.95
C LEU A 737 -0.04 -21.83 -11.76
N ILE A 738 -0.21 -21.93 -13.08
CA ILE A 738 0.04 -20.85 -14.04
C ILE A 738 -1.03 -20.91 -15.12
N SER A 739 -1.94 -19.93 -15.12
CA SER A 739 -3.09 -19.88 -16.03
C SER A 739 -2.79 -19.17 -17.36
N ASP A 740 -1.75 -18.32 -17.42
CA ASP A 740 -1.44 -17.43 -18.54
C ASP A 740 -0.27 -17.91 -19.41
N ARG A 741 0.39 -19.02 -19.06
CA ARG A 741 1.54 -19.58 -19.80
C ARG A 741 1.33 -21.06 -20.10
N ALA A 742 1.80 -21.51 -21.26
CA ALA A 742 1.79 -22.93 -21.60
C ALA A 742 2.92 -23.68 -20.87
N GLN A 743 2.61 -24.89 -20.38
CA GLN A 743 3.60 -25.82 -19.84
C GLN A 743 4.47 -26.36 -20.98
N LYS A 744 5.76 -26.07 -20.95
CA LYS A 744 6.66 -26.38 -22.07
C LYS A 744 7.10 -27.84 -22.06
N ARG A 745 7.67 -28.29 -23.16
CA ARG A 745 8.34 -29.60 -23.34
C ARG A 745 9.50 -29.47 -24.30
N PHE A 746 10.50 -30.34 -24.18
CA PHE A 746 11.74 -30.23 -24.94
C PHE A 746 11.92 -31.40 -25.91
N CYS A 747 12.48 -31.12 -27.09
CA CYS A 747 12.86 -32.14 -28.08
C CYS A 747 14.23 -31.83 -28.70
N ILE A 748 14.79 -32.78 -29.44
CA ILE A 748 15.96 -32.54 -30.29
C ILE A 748 15.50 -32.04 -31.65
N GLY A 749 16.15 -30.99 -32.16
CA GLY A 749 15.86 -30.41 -33.48
C GLY A 749 14.72 -29.39 -33.50
N SER A 750 14.30 -28.99 -34.70
CA SER A 750 13.34 -27.89 -34.88
C SER A 750 11.94 -28.25 -34.34
N PRO A 751 11.27 -27.36 -33.57
CA PRO A 751 10.00 -27.65 -32.90
C PRO A 751 8.75 -27.71 -33.81
N ALA A 752 8.90 -27.87 -35.14
CA ALA A 752 7.79 -28.03 -36.11
C ALA A 752 6.59 -27.05 -35.92
N LYS A 753 6.88 -25.78 -35.56
CA LYS A 753 5.89 -24.71 -35.30
C LYS A 753 4.97 -24.91 -34.07
N GLN A 754 5.26 -25.87 -33.19
CA GLN A 754 4.52 -26.05 -31.93
C GLN A 754 5.01 -25.04 -30.87
N LYS A 755 4.09 -24.21 -30.36
CA LYS A 755 4.43 -23.10 -29.43
C LYS A 755 4.87 -23.55 -28.04
N ASP A 756 4.47 -24.74 -27.61
CA ASP A 756 4.80 -25.34 -26.31
C ASP A 756 6.07 -26.22 -26.36
N VAL A 757 6.63 -26.45 -27.55
CA VAL A 757 7.84 -27.27 -27.75
C VAL A 757 9.06 -26.38 -27.90
N VAL A 758 10.10 -26.68 -27.12
CA VAL A 758 11.39 -25.97 -27.14
C VAL A 758 12.48 -26.92 -27.62
N SER A 759 13.28 -26.51 -28.61
CA SER A 759 14.43 -27.30 -28.98
C SER A 759 15.48 -27.31 -27.88
N TRP A 760 16.02 -28.48 -27.54
CA TRP A 760 17.16 -28.66 -26.64
C TRP A 760 18.45 -28.14 -27.28
N ASN A 761 18.69 -28.43 -28.55
CA ASN A 761 19.89 -28.05 -29.30
C ASN A 761 19.58 -27.00 -30.39
N GLY A 762 20.50 -26.08 -30.68
CA GLY A 762 20.27 -25.08 -31.72
C GLY A 762 21.31 -23.97 -31.74
N ALA A 763 21.53 -23.37 -32.91
CA ALA A 763 22.68 -22.48 -33.16
C ALA A 763 22.70 -21.17 -32.36
N GLN A 764 21.56 -20.73 -31.79
CA GLN A 764 21.44 -19.41 -31.14
C GLN A 764 20.77 -19.44 -29.75
N GLY A 765 20.63 -20.64 -29.17
CA GLY A 765 20.00 -20.86 -27.86
C GLY A 765 20.85 -20.42 -26.67
N GLY A 766 20.22 -20.15 -25.52
CA GLY A 766 20.93 -19.79 -24.28
C GLY A 766 21.92 -20.86 -23.80
N ARG A 767 21.64 -22.14 -24.07
CA ARG A 767 22.55 -23.26 -23.77
C ARG A 767 23.80 -23.25 -24.66
N THR A 768 23.65 -22.91 -25.93
CA THR A 768 24.77 -22.77 -26.88
C THR A 768 25.71 -21.66 -26.41
N ARG A 769 25.16 -20.50 -26.05
CA ARG A 769 25.95 -19.38 -25.50
C ARG A 769 26.64 -19.71 -24.19
N LEU A 770 26.06 -20.58 -23.36
CA LEU A 770 26.72 -21.04 -22.14
C LEU A 770 27.96 -21.87 -22.49
N LEU A 771 27.84 -22.79 -23.44
CA LEU A 771 28.93 -23.64 -23.88
C LEU A 771 30.03 -22.84 -24.61
N GLU A 772 29.67 -21.85 -25.44
CA GLU A 772 30.63 -20.92 -26.07
C GLU A 772 31.50 -20.18 -25.05
N LYS A 773 30.96 -19.87 -23.86
CA LYS A 773 31.75 -19.25 -22.79
C LYS A 773 32.75 -20.21 -22.15
N ILE A 774 32.43 -21.51 -22.10
CA ILE A 774 33.26 -22.53 -21.45
C ILE A 774 34.46 -22.86 -22.33
N ALA A 775 34.24 -23.04 -23.63
CA ALA A 775 35.29 -23.30 -24.61
C ALA A 775 34.98 -22.57 -25.92
N GLN A 776 36.00 -21.98 -26.54
CA GLN A 776 35.90 -21.37 -27.86
C GLN A 776 35.87 -22.47 -28.93
N VAL A 777 34.68 -22.94 -29.26
CA VAL A 777 34.44 -24.03 -30.22
C VAL A 777 33.39 -23.63 -31.24
N ASP A 778 33.36 -24.31 -32.37
CA ASP A 778 32.33 -24.07 -33.37
C ASP A 778 30.92 -24.52 -32.92
N LYS A 779 29.89 -23.97 -33.58
CA LYS A 779 28.49 -24.27 -33.26
C LYS A 779 28.11 -25.74 -33.53
N LEU A 780 28.83 -26.44 -34.40
CA LEU A 780 28.58 -27.84 -34.75
C LEU A 780 29.01 -28.77 -33.60
N GLN A 781 30.17 -28.50 -33.00
CA GLN A 781 30.69 -29.21 -31.83
C GLN A 781 29.80 -28.98 -30.60
N ILE A 782 29.26 -27.77 -30.43
CA ILE A 782 28.26 -27.49 -29.39
C ILE A 782 26.97 -28.29 -29.62
N ASP A 783 26.44 -28.28 -30.84
CA ASP A 783 25.23 -29.03 -31.18
C ASP A 783 25.40 -30.53 -30.90
N ARG A 784 26.55 -31.10 -31.31
CA ARG A 784 26.93 -32.48 -31.01
C ARG A 784 26.99 -32.74 -29.50
N THR A 785 27.64 -31.87 -28.75
CA THR A 785 27.76 -31.99 -27.28
C THR A 785 26.38 -31.99 -26.62
N LEU A 786 25.48 -31.08 -27.02
CA LEU A 786 24.11 -31.03 -26.50
C LEU A 786 23.32 -32.30 -26.84
N ARG A 787 23.51 -32.88 -28.03
CA ARG A 787 22.86 -34.16 -28.42
C ARG A 787 23.37 -35.34 -27.60
N GLU A 788 24.67 -35.44 -27.37
CA GLU A 788 25.25 -36.51 -26.55
C GLU A 788 24.80 -36.40 -25.08
N ILE A 789 24.73 -35.18 -24.54
CA ILE A 789 24.12 -34.94 -23.22
C ILE A 789 22.67 -35.38 -23.20
N TRP A 790 21.88 -35.00 -24.21
CA TRP A 790 20.48 -35.41 -24.29
C TRP A 790 20.32 -36.94 -24.31
N GLN A 791 21.11 -37.63 -25.12
CA GLN A 791 21.10 -39.09 -25.22
C GLN A 791 21.40 -39.74 -23.86
N ALA A 792 22.38 -39.23 -23.11
CA ALA A 792 22.71 -39.71 -21.78
C ALA A 792 21.62 -39.44 -20.73
N LEU A 793 20.78 -38.41 -20.94
CA LEU A 793 19.67 -38.06 -20.05
C LEU A 793 18.37 -38.82 -20.37
N THR A 794 18.26 -39.39 -21.57
CA THR A 794 17.05 -40.07 -22.05
C THR A 794 17.21 -41.57 -22.36
N PRO A 795 17.93 -42.39 -21.56
CA PRO A 795 17.87 -43.84 -21.74
C PRO A 795 16.47 -44.37 -21.40
N GLU A 796 16.10 -45.50 -21.98
CA GLU A 796 14.87 -46.22 -21.59
C GLU A 796 15.07 -46.83 -20.20
N GLN A 797 14.31 -46.33 -19.22
CA GLN A 797 14.38 -46.70 -17.81
C GLN A 797 12.99 -46.64 -17.20
N ASP A 798 12.71 -47.48 -16.19
CA ASP A 798 11.41 -47.50 -15.49
C ASP A 798 11.10 -46.15 -14.81
N THR A 799 12.13 -45.51 -14.25
CA THR A 799 12.03 -44.16 -13.68
C THR A 799 12.97 -43.22 -14.45
N PRO A 800 12.49 -42.57 -15.52
CA PRO A 800 13.33 -41.70 -16.33
C PRO A 800 13.64 -40.39 -15.59
N LEU A 801 14.78 -39.79 -15.90
CA LEU A 801 15.11 -38.42 -15.46
C LEU A 801 14.26 -37.37 -16.20
N LEU A 802 13.90 -37.68 -17.45
CA LEU A 802 13.04 -36.88 -18.31
C LEU A 802 11.84 -37.71 -18.79
N ASP A 803 10.62 -37.36 -18.34
CA ASP A 803 9.38 -38.05 -18.72
C ASP A 803 9.03 -37.80 -20.20
N ARG A 804 8.55 -38.83 -20.90
CA ARG A 804 8.14 -38.77 -22.32
C ARG A 804 6.68 -38.32 -22.46
N ILE A 805 6.47 -37.20 -23.15
CA ILE A 805 5.15 -36.59 -23.37
C ILE A 805 5.04 -36.20 -24.85
N ASP A 806 4.11 -36.82 -25.59
CA ASP A 806 3.84 -36.63 -27.03
C ASP A 806 5.08 -36.44 -27.92
N GLY A 807 6.07 -37.33 -27.76
CA GLY A 807 7.31 -37.28 -28.56
C GLY A 807 8.37 -36.27 -28.07
N ALA A 808 8.06 -35.45 -27.07
CA ALA A 808 8.99 -34.56 -26.37
C ALA A 808 9.27 -35.07 -24.94
N ARG A 809 9.94 -34.24 -24.12
CA ARG A 809 10.33 -34.56 -22.76
C ARG A 809 10.11 -33.42 -21.76
N ARG A 810 9.80 -33.77 -20.51
CA ARG A 810 9.74 -32.85 -19.36
C ARG A 810 10.60 -33.38 -18.21
N LEU A 811 11.06 -32.49 -17.33
CA LEU A 811 11.79 -32.90 -16.13
C LEU A 811 10.88 -33.69 -15.20
N ASN A 812 11.39 -34.84 -14.72
CA ASN A 812 10.76 -35.58 -13.64
C ASN A 812 11.17 -34.95 -12.29
N PRO A 813 10.24 -34.33 -11.53
CA PRO A 813 10.55 -33.64 -10.28
C PRO A 813 11.03 -34.58 -9.17
N ASN A 814 10.78 -35.90 -9.27
CA ASN A 814 11.18 -36.88 -8.24
C ASN A 814 12.70 -37.02 -8.09
N TRP A 815 13.49 -36.56 -9.06
CA TRP A 815 14.95 -36.55 -8.99
C TRP A 815 15.52 -35.25 -8.41
N TRP A 816 14.69 -34.24 -8.17
CA TRP A 816 15.15 -32.96 -7.65
C TRP A 816 15.20 -32.95 -6.13
N ARG A 817 16.24 -32.31 -5.60
CA ARG A 817 16.51 -32.22 -4.16
C ARG A 817 16.75 -30.77 -3.78
N LEU A 818 16.21 -30.38 -2.63
CA LEU A 818 16.52 -29.12 -1.99
C LEU A 818 17.67 -29.31 -1.00
N HIS A 819 18.68 -28.45 -1.06
CA HIS A 819 19.70 -28.36 -0.01
C HIS A 819 19.68 -26.97 0.62
N LEU A 820 19.89 -26.92 1.93
CA LEU A 820 20.16 -25.66 2.62
C LEU A 820 21.60 -25.22 2.40
N ILE A 821 21.77 -23.90 2.29
CA ILE A 821 23.07 -23.26 2.26
C ILE A 821 23.34 -22.67 3.64
N GLY A 822 24.25 -23.30 4.38
CA GLY A 822 24.70 -22.80 5.69
C GLY A 822 25.55 -21.54 5.57
N GLU A 823 25.73 -20.82 6.67
CA GLU A 823 26.50 -19.55 6.70
C GLU A 823 27.97 -19.69 6.27
N ALA A 824 28.57 -20.84 6.57
CA ALA A 824 29.94 -21.18 6.18
C ALA A 824 30.03 -21.82 4.79
N ALA A 825 28.91 -22.05 4.10
CA ALA A 825 28.93 -22.64 2.77
C ALA A 825 29.52 -21.65 1.77
N THR A 826 30.31 -22.19 0.83
CA THR A 826 30.81 -21.42 -0.32
C THR A 826 29.69 -21.27 -1.34
N ILE A 827 29.48 -20.04 -1.76
CA ILE A 827 28.58 -19.65 -2.85
C ILE A 827 29.35 -18.73 -3.80
N PHE A 828 28.74 -18.44 -4.94
CA PHE A 828 29.39 -17.70 -6.01
C PHE A 828 28.60 -16.46 -6.36
N GLU A 829 29.22 -15.29 -6.24
CA GLU A 829 28.63 -14.04 -6.68
C GLU A 829 29.23 -13.62 -8.02
N CYS A 830 28.37 -13.29 -8.98
CA CYS A 830 28.84 -12.80 -10.27
C CYS A 830 29.38 -11.36 -10.17
N SER A 831 30.61 -11.15 -10.65
CA SER A 831 31.29 -9.83 -10.66
C SER A 831 30.56 -8.75 -11.47
N VAL A 832 29.66 -9.13 -12.36
CA VAL A 832 28.98 -8.21 -13.30
C VAL A 832 27.49 -8.07 -12.99
N CYS A 833 26.74 -9.17 -12.89
CA CYS A 833 25.28 -9.11 -12.70
C CYS A 833 24.83 -9.29 -11.23
N GLY A 834 25.75 -9.62 -10.32
CA GLY A 834 25.49 -9.78 -8.88
C GLY A 834 24.59 -10.94 -8.51
N GLN A 835 24.32 -11.83 -9.46
CA GLN A 835 23.56 -13.03 -9.17
C GLN A 835 24.39 -13.94 -8.28
N VAL A 836 23.75 -14.41 -7.20
CA VAL A 836 24.27 -15.46 -6.33
C VAL A 836 23.95 -16.81 -6.96
N GLN A 837 24.94 -17.70 -6.99
CA GLN A 837 24.83 -19.06 -7.52
C GLN A 837 25.46 -20.04 -6.52
N SER A 838 24.88 -21.23 -6.41
CA SER A 838 25.37 -22.26 -5.49
C SER A 838 26.40 -23.21 -6.11
N ILE A 839 26.60 -23.13 -7.43
CA ILE A 839 27.51 -23.95 -8.21
C ILE A 839 28.27 -23.07 -9.21
N SER A 840 29.44 -23.52 -9.65
CA SER A 840 30.30 -22.80 -10.58
C SER A 840 30.99 -23.76 -11.53
N VAL A 841 30.79 -23.55 -12.83
CA VAL A 841 31.50 -24.27 -13.90
C VAL A 841 32.49 -23.33 -14.54
N CYS A 842 33.77 -23.66 -14.44
CA CYS A 842 34.89 -22.85 -14.95
C CYS A 842 34.89 -21.37 -14.51
N GLY A 843 34.25 -21.03 -13.38
CA GLY A 843 34.16 -19.66 -12.90
C GLY A 843 33.27 -18.75 -13.76
N ILE A 844 32.40 -19.31 -14.61
CA ILE A 844 31.58 -18.55 -15.56
C ILE A 844 30.16 -18.35 -15.03
N CYS A 845 29.61 -17.15 -15.21
CA CYS A 845 28.21 -16.91 -14.90
C CYS A 845 27.28 -17.65 -15.86
N ALA A 846 26.44 -18.55 -15.31
CA ALA A 846 25.42 -19.31 -16.06
C ALA A 846 24.36 -18.43 -16.76
N ARG A 847 24.31 -17.14 -16.43
CA ARG A 847 23.31 -16.21 -16.94
C ARG A 847 23.53 -15.88 -18.41
N ARG A 848 22.44 -15.93 -19.19
CA ARG A 848 22.45 -15.59 -20.62
C ARG A 848 23.03 -14.18 -20.84
N GLY A 849 24.01 -14.07 -21.72
CA GLY A 849 24.64 -12.81 -22.10
C GLY A 849 25.49 -12.11 -21.04
N CYS A 850 25.63 -12.66 -19.83
CA CYS A 850 26.49 -12.06 -18.80
C CYS A 850 27.97 -12.47 -18.99
N PRO A 851 28.91 -11.55 -19.22
CA PRO A 851 30.34 -11.88 -19.32
C PRO A 851 31.03 -12.03 -17.94
N GLY A 852 30.28 -11.88 -16.85
CA GLY A 852 30.85 -11.88 -15.51
C GLY A 852 31.40 -13.23 -15.08
N LYS A 853 32.40 -13.16 -14.20
CA LYS A 853 32.98 -14.33 -13.53
C LYS A 853 32.34 -14.54 -12.17
N LEU A 854 32.31 -15.80 -11.74
CA LEU A 854 31.78 -16.23 -10.46
C LEU A 854 32.89 -16.21 -9.42
N ASN A 855 32.77 -15.30 -8.44
CA ASN A 855 33.72 -15.17 -7.36
C ASN A 855 33.22 -15.97 -6.14
N PRO A 856 34.03 -16.89 -5.59
CA PRO A 856 33.65 -17.62 -4.38
C PRO A 856 33.60 -16.66 -3.18
N ARG A 857 32.55 -16.80 -2.37
CA ARG A 857 32.32 -16.07 -1.11
C ARG A 857 31.72 -17.03 -0.09
N LEU A 858 31.96 -16.76 1.19
CA LEU A 858 31.16 -17.41 2.23
C LEU A 858 29.77 -16.77 2.25
N ARG A 859 28.71 -17.56 2.50
CA ARG A 859 27.33 -17.02 2.56
C ARG A 859 27.20 -15.86 3.55
N ARG A 860 27.88 -15.93 4.70
CA ARG A 860 27.92 -14.87 5.72
C ARG A 860 28.56 -13.55 5.26
N GLU A 861 29.34 -13.57 4.19
CA GLU A 861 30.04 -12.38 3.64
C GLU A 861 29.18 -11.61 2.63
N LEU A 862 28.05 -12.18 2.18
CA LEU A 862 27.16 -11.48 1.26
C LEU A 862 26.53 -10.27 1.94
N GLU A 863 26.59 -9.12 1.26
CA GLU A 863 25.90 -7.89 1.67
C GLU A 863 24.44 -8.15 2.02
N LEU A 864 23.91 -7.50 3.06
CA LEU A 864 22.55 -7.73 3.52
C LEU A 864 21.50 -7.41 2.44
N ASP A 865 20.79 -8.44 1.98
CA ASP A 865 19.70 -8.34 1.01
C ASP A 865 18.33 -8.22 1.70
N HIS A 866 17.41 -7.43 1.12
CA HIS A 866 16.06 -7.25 1.67
C HIS A 866 15.29 -8.56 1.81
N TYR A 867 15.21 -9.36 0.75
CA TYR A 867 14.42 -10.58 0.73
C TYR A 867 15.07 -11.69 1.53
N ARG A 868 16.41 -11.82 1.50
CA ARG A 868 17.12 -12.77 2.37
C ARG A 868 16.84 -12.49 3.84
N ALA A 869 16.99 -11.23 4.29
CA ALA A 869 16.68 -10.86 5.67
C ALA A 869 15.22 -11.18 6.01
N LEU A 870 14.29 -10.87 5.11
CA LEU A 870 12.86 -11.10 5.31
C LEU A 870 12.49 -12.59 5.40
N TYR A 871 13.15 -13.45 4.63
CA TYR A 871 12.93 -14.90 4.69
C TYR A 871 13.57 -15.56 5.90
N GLU A 872 14.62 -14.96 6.46
CA GLU A 872 15.26 -15.44 7.69
C GLU A 872 14.61 -14.90 8.97
N ASP A 873 13.89 -13.78 8.87
CA ASP A 873 13.15 -13.17 9.99
C ASP A 873 12.03 -14.07 10.54
N ASN A 874 11.68 -13.86 11.80
CA ASN A 874 10.52 -14.50 12.42
C ASN A 874 9.24 -13.71 12.07
N LEU A 875 8.60 -14.07 10.97
CA LEU A 875 7.38 -13.41 10.52
C LEU A 875 6.20 -13.72 11.46
N PRO A 876 5.35 -12.73 11.79
CA PRO A 876 4.25 -12.86 12.76
C PRO A 876 3.06 -13.74 12.31
N GLY A 877 3.24 -14.61 11.30
CA GLY A 877 2.18 -15.44 10.72
C GLY A 877 1.37 -14.72 9.64
N SER A 878 0.10 -15.12 9.49
CA SER A 878 -0.81 -14.59 8.46
C SER A 878 -1.06 -13.08 8.62
N LEU A 879 -1.23 -12.39 7.49
CA LEU A 879 -1.59 -10.98 7.39
C LEU A 879 -2.90 -10.93 6.59
N VAL A 880 -4.01 -10.59 7.24
CA VAL A 880 -5.29 -10.43 6.55
C VAL A 880 -5.47 -8.99 6.09
N VAL A 881 -5.62 -8.80 4.79
CA VAL A 881 -5.77 -7.49 4.15
C VAL A 881 -7.10 -7.43 3.43
N GLU A 882 -7.90 -6.41 3.71
CA GLU A 882 -9.17 -6.17 3.03
C GLU A 882 -9.24 -4.75 2.51
N GLU A 883 -9.96 -4.55 1.41
CA GLU A 883 -10.30 -3.20 0.97
C GLU A 883 -11.46 -2.62 1.78
N HIS A 884 -11.59 -1.30 1.78
CA HIS A 884 -12.81 -0.63 2.21
C HIS A 884 -13.07 0.62 1.38
N THR A 885 -13.67 0.39 0.21
CA THR A 885 -14.03 1.44 -0.75
C THR A 885 -15.54 1.61 -0.80
N ALA A 886 -16.02 2.71 -1.40
CA ALA A 886 -17.45 2.93 -1.61
C ALA A 886 -18.07 1.98 -2.64
N GLN A 887 -17.31 1.02 -3.19
CA GLN A 887 -17.79 -0.02 -4.09
C GLN A 887 -18.23 -1.28 -3.35
N LEU A 888 -17.80 -1.46 -2.10
CA LEU A 888 -18.27 -2.57 -1.29
C LEU A 888 -19.75 -2.42 -0.97
N ASP A 889 -20.44 -3.56 -0.99
CA ASP A 889 -21.79 -3.65 -0.44
C ASP A 889 -21.81 -3.29 1.04
N HIS A 890 -22.92 -2.71 1.52
CA HIS A 890 -23.08 -2.26 2.91
C HIS A 890 -22.83 -3.37 3.92
N ASP A 891 -23.36 -4.58 3.67
CA ASP A 891 -23.25 -5.69 4.60
C ASP A 891 -21.79 -6.16 4.70
N LYS A 892 -21.07 -6.22 3.57
CA LYS A 892 -19.64 -6.54 3.54
C LYS A 892 -18.78 -5.45 4.19
N ALA A 893 -19.05 -4.17 3.90
CA ALA A 893 -18.32 -3.06 4.51
C ALA A 893 -18.47 -3.07 6.04
N ARG A 894 -19.69 -3.37 6.53
CA ARG A 894 -19.96 -3.52 7.97
C ARG A 894 -19.29 -4.76 8.55
N GLU A 895 -19.30 -5.89 7.84
CA GLU A 895 -18.59 -7.10 8.23
C GLU A 895 -17.09 -6.83 8.39
N PHE A 896 -16.46 -6.19 7.41
CA PHE A 896 -15.04 -5.85 7.43
C PHE A 896 -14.70 -4.86 8.54
N GLN A 897 -15.55 -3.85 8.76
CA GLN A 897 -15.41 -2.96 9.92
C GLN A 897 -15.42 -3.72 11.24
N GLN A 898 -16.34 -4.67 11.41
CA GLN A 898 -16.44 -5.46 12.63
C GLN A 898 -15.25 -6.40 12.78
N ARG A 899 -14.86 -7.11 11.71
CA ARG A 899 -13.67 -7.97 11.68
C ARG A 899 -12.39 -7.19 11.96
N PHE A 900 -12.28 -5.95 11.48
CA PHE A 900 -11.15 -5.07 11.80
C PHE A 900 -11.16 -4.63 13.26
N LYS A 901 -12.33 -4.29 13.83
CA LYS A 901 -12.47 -4.01 15.27
C LYS A 901 -12.05 -5.19 16.14
N ASP A 902 -12.43 -6.39 15.72
CA ASP A 902 -12.18 -7.66 16.42
C ASP A 902 -10.78 -8.26 16.15
N ASN A 903 -9.86 -7.49 15.53
CA ASN A 903 -8.49 -7.91 15.17
C ASN A 903 -8.41 -9.12 14.21
N LYS A 904 -9.46 -9.40 13.44
CA LYS A 904 -9.48 -10.44 12.39
C LYS A 904 -8.98 -9.95 11.04
N ILE A 905 -8.96 -8.64 10.82
CA ILE A 905 -8.31 -7.99 9.68
C ILE A 905 -7.18 -7.13 10.24
N ASN A 906 -5.99 -7.24 9.64
CA ASN A 906 -4.79 -6.53 10.09
C ASN A 906 -4.59 -5.23 9.32
N VAL A 907 -4.92 -5.20 8.03
CA VAL A 907 -4.77 -4.01 7.19
C VAL A 907 -6.09 -3.75 6.48
N LEU A 908 -6.62 -2.54 6.67
CA LEU A 908 -7.78 -2.06 5.92
C LEU A 908 -7.30 -1.00 4.94
N SER A 909 -7.39 -1.29 3.65
CA SER A 909 -7.00 -0.39 2.55
C SER A 909 -8.19 0.44 2.11
N CYS A 910 -8.18 1.71 2.48
CA CYS A 910 -9.32 2.60 2.46
C CYS A 910 -9.13 3.72 1.43
N SER A 911 -10.23 4.13 0.82
CA SER A 911 -10.28 5.42 0.11
C SER A 911 -10.73 6.55 1.06
N THR A 912 -11.39 7.59 0.54
CA THR A 912 -11.97 8.68 1.34
C THR A 912 -13.08 8.22 2.30
N THR A 913 -13.50 6.95 2.23
CA THR A 913 -14.58 6.34 3.02
C THR A 913 -14.37 6.42 4.53
N PHE A 914 -13.13 6.40 5.02
CA PHE A 914 -12.79 6.48 6.45
C PHE A 914 -12.15 7.80 6.87
N GLU A 915 -12.10 8.79 5.98
CA GLU A 915 -11.73 10.15 6.37
C GLU A 915 -12.72 10.73 7.38
N LEU A 916 -13.99 10.34 7.28
CA LEU A 916 -15.11 10.96 7.98
C LEU A 916 -15.73 10.03 9.04
N GLY A 917 -16.02 10.61 10.22
CA GLY A 917 -16.85 10.11 11.34
C GLY A 917 -16.66 8.73 11.99
N VAL A 918 -16.22 7.68 11.30
CA VAL A 918 -16.37 6.29 11.81
C VAL A 918 -15.40 5.97 12.96
N ASP A 919 -15.92 5.37 14.03
CA ASP A 919 -15.15 4.84 15.16
C ASP A 919 -14.73 3.38 14.88
N LEU A 920 -13.42 3.15 14.75
CA LEU A 920 -12.79 1.85 14.45
C LEU A 920 -12.16 1.18 15.68
N GLY A 921 -12.40 1.71 16.90
CA GLY A 921 -11.81 1.17 18.11
C GLY A 921 -10.42 1.73 18.40
N ASP A 922 -9.59 0.93 19.07
CA ASP A 922 -8.20 1.27 19.35
C ASP A 922 -7.38 1.14 18.05
N LEU A 923 -6.88 2.26 17.54
CA LEU A 923 -6.05 2.32 16.34
C LEU A 923 -4.79 3.12 16.63
N ASP A 924 -3.64 2.46 16.52
CA ASP A 924 -2.34 3.03 16.86
C ASP A 924 -1.54 3.40 15.61
N THR A 925 -1.92 2.91 14.41
CA THR A 925 -1.13 3.10 13.18
C THR A 925 -1.97 3.45 11.96
N ALA A 926 -1.55 4.51 11.26
CA ALA A 926 -2.10 4.92 9.97
C ALA A 926 -0.98 4.99 8.93
N PHE A 927 -1.28 4.54 7.72
CA PHE A 927 -0.36 4.58 6.59
C PHE A 927 -1.01 5.30 5.41
N LEU A 928 -0.57 6.52 5.14
CA LEU A 928 -1.01 7.31 3.99
C LEU A 928 -0.10 6.95 2.81
N ARG A 929 -0.65 6.34 1.77
CA ARG A 929 0.10 5.91 0.56
C ARG A 929 0.37 7.05 -0.43
N ASN A 930 -0.18 8.22 -0.16
CA ASN A 930 0.02 9.47 -0.88
C ASN A 930 -0.25 10.63 0.08
N VAL A 931 0.27 11.82 -0.24
CA VAL A 931 -0.18 13.04 0.44
C VAL A 931 -1.60 13.33 -0.07
N PRO A 932 -2.59 13.54 0.82
CA PRO A 932 -3.92 13.89 0.38
C PRO A 932 -3.93 15.32 -0.20
N PRO A 933 -4.91 15.66 -1.06
CA PRO A 933 -4.88 16.90 -1.83
C PRO A 933 -4.88 18.18 -0.98
N GLU A 934 -5.50 18.09 0.20
CA GLU A 934 -5.68 19.22 1.11
C GLU A 934 -5.24 18.84 2.54
N SER A 935 -4.72 19.83 3.27
CA SER A 935 -4.24 19.65 4.65
C SER A 935 -5.34 19.15 5.61
N PHE A 936 -6.60 19.46 5.33
CA PHE A 936 -7.72 18.98 6.14
C PHE A 936 -7.93 17.47 6.01
N ASN A 937 -7.77 16.90 4.81
CA ASN A 937 -7.90 15.47 4.59
C ASN A 937 -6.81 14.74 5.37
N TYR A 938 -5.59 15.31 5.40
CA TYR A 938 -4.49 14.80 6.22
C TYR A 938 -4.90 14.74 7.69
N ALA A 939 -5.31 15.87 8.27
CA ALA A 939 -5.74 15.96 9.68
C ALA A 939 -6.90 15.00 10.01
N GLN A 940 -7.82 14.77 9.07
CA GLN A 940 -8.92 13.81 9.21
C GLN A 940 -8.44 12.35 9.22
N ARG A 941 -7.55 11.97 8.30
CA ARG A 941 -6.97 10.62 8.20
C ARG A 941 -6.10 10.28 9.41
N VAL A 942 -5.16 11.17 9.76
CA VAL A 942 -4.23 10.96 10.88
C VAL A 942 -4.90 11.12 12.24
N GLY A 943 -5.93 11.97 12.32
CA GLY A 943 -6.73 12.15 13.53
C GLY A 943 -7.48 10.89 13.96
N ARG A 944 -7.42 9.77 13.20
CA ARG A 944 -7.98 8.47 13.56
C ARG A 944 -7.12 7.69 14.55
N VAL A 945 -5.82 7.95 14.60
CA VAL A 945 -4.88 7.22 15.46
C VAL A 945 -4.58 7.95 16.75
N GLY A 946 -4.20 7.20 17.80
CA GLY A 946 -3.76 7.77 19.08
C GLY A 946 -4.87 8.47 19.88
N ARG A 947 -6.15 8.11 19.65
CA ARG A 947 -7.32 8.72 20.32
C ARG A 947 -7.57 8.21 21.73
N ARG A 948 -7.11 7.00 22.06
CA ARG A 948 -7.49 6.26 23.27
C ARG A 948 -6.27 6.01 24.15
N LEU A 949 -6.51 5.74 25.43
CA LEU A 949 -5.47 5.50 26.42
C LEU A 949 -4.50 4.40 25.99
N GLY A 950 -3.22 4.64 26.27
CA GLY A 950 -2.19 3.61 26.23
C GLY A 950 -0.96 4.00 25.43
N ARG A 951 -1.13 4.47 24.18
CA ARG A 951 0.00 4.69 23.27
C ARG A 951 -0.16 5.87 22.33
N PRO A 952 0.95 6.50 21.95
CA PRO A 952 0.93 7.50 20.90
C PRO A 952 0.61 6.85 19.55
N GLY A 953 -0.10 7.58 18.69
CA GLY A 953 -0.32 7.16 17.31
C GLY A 953 0.98 7.22 16.49
N PHE A 954 1.12 6.36 15.50
CA PHE A 954 2.20 6.37 14.53
C PHE A 954 1.65 6.50 13.11
N VAL A 955 2.11 7.51 12.38
CA VAL A 955 1.64 7.84 11.04
C VAL A 955 2.82 7.77 10.09
N VAL A 956 2.71 6.97 9.05
CA VAL A 956 3.64 6.99 7.92
C VAL A 956 2.94 7.61 6.72
N THR A 957 3.56 8.60 6.09
CA THR A 957 3.06 9.24 4.87
C THR A 957 4.06 9.03 3.76
N PHE A 958 3.64 8.39 2.67
CA PHE A 958 4.45 8.20 1.48
C PHE A 958 4.17 9.34 0.49
N CYS A 959 5.14 10.20 0.26
CA CYS A 959 5.09 11.35 -0.63
C CYS A 959 5.56 10.96 -2.03
N LYS A 960 4.67 11.03 -3.00
CA LYS A 960 4.95 10.87 -4.44
C LYS A 960 5.33 12.21 -5.05
N ARG A 961 5.44 12.29 -6.38
CA ARG A 961 5.69 13.54 -7.13
C ARG A 961 4.43 14.09 -7.81
N ASN A 962 3.28 13.93 -7.18
CA ASN A 962 2.05 14.55 -7.66
C ASN A 962 2.05 16.04 -7.27
N SER A 963 1.31 16.88 -7.98
CA SER A 963 1.25 18.34 -7.72
C SER A 963 0.83 18.70 -6.29
N HIS A 964 0.18 17.79 -5.56
CA HIS A 964 -0.23 17.95 -4.16
C HIS A 964 0.77 17.38 -3.14
N ASP A 965 1.72 16.53 -3.59
CA ASP A 965 2.69 15.86 -2.72
C ASP A 965 4.02 16.65 -2.61
N LEU A 966 4.28 17.53 -3.58
CA LEU A 966 5.39 18.51 -3.62
C LEU A 966 5.05 19.75 -2.79
#